data_AF-A0A0E3ZGX4-F1
#
_entry.id   AF-A0A0E3ZGX4-F1
#
_cell.length_a   1.000
_cell.length_b   1.000
_cell.length_c   1.000
_cell.angle_alpha   90.00
_cell.angle_beta   90.00
_cell.angle_gamma   90.00
#
_symmetry.space_group_name_H-M   'P 1'
#
loop_
_entity.id
_entity.type
_entity.pdbx_description
1 polymer ?
#
loop_
_entity_poly.entity_id
_entity_poly.type
_entity_poly.pdbx_seq_one_letter_code
_entity_poly.pdbx_strand_id
1 'polypeptide(L)'
;MKLHLISILLLLLTIAPATVTAQVGKKQPLQRPKIGLVLSGGGAKGMAHIGFLKVMEEAGIRPDYITGTSMGSLVGALYALGYSASEIEKIALEQDWEMLLSNQVPLSQIAMEEKEYYGRYLLELPVKGLKISFPSGLIEGQALNNLLIRLTRGAHGIQDFNKLPIPFACVATDLATGDKVVLRQGFLPEALRASMAIPTVFTPMKLDGRMLVDGGLVQNFPVQEALDMGADFVIGVNVGSGLEPEHNLKSMIDVLVQATFFTSASNLESEKKKTDLLVDVLPSLEGYYNTGSFKNTKEIIRIGEQVARQYEDSLQSLAKYFNSFQEPMHHPELSPLQDSVHLGQLYISGTSTMPRRILRRRLRLNENETTTISSIEDRIEVLFGTGHFNKVSYAMVPTDSSHHLQVNVEEAAKGLLKTAIFYDSENRAGATINFTHRNLLWEGSRFVAEADLGQNIRTDINYLKYMGYRNQLAAKLSSQYFKNDFALFNNSGSKVAILQRNTNIGTLGWQTTTNNSWTLGQQLEYKLTRLYPQVAGQVNLDTMTVDITQLEQLKVRNWSFSSFFKLNTLDRHYYPTKGWKAELQGSFIFGSRFSVRAKEGHSEWEDKMGHDDMDPYFKVALSANGVVPLRHNLSLMLGQGLVMYTNNDLPIGEETLVGGYTSVLPDMVEYRAAEPFAYSTDNLLYSGLGLQVELRKKLYLQTSTTLLNTSLLQGSRNLRGRNSRLGYSATLGYLTPFGPITAGLAHERNSDWRGFISLGFRLPW
;
A
#
# COMPACT_ATOMS: atom_id res chain seq x y z
N MET A 1 61.58 85.29 -56.16
CA MET A 1 61.80 83.97 -55.54
C MET A 1 61.69 84.08 -54.02
N LYS A 2 60.57 83.65 -53.42
CA LYS A 2 60.36 83.28 -51.99
C LYS A 2 58.90 83.44 -51.48
N LEU A 3 57.93 83.80 -52.33
CA LEU A 3 56.51 83.87 -51.92
C LEU A 3 55.54 82.93 -52.66
N HIS A 4 56.01 82.05 -53.56
CA HIS A 4 55.14 81.09 -54.26
C HIS A 4 55.38 79.61 -53.89
N LEU A 5 56.35 79.33 -53.00
CA LEU A 5 56.62 77.96 -52.55
C LEU A 5 55.80 77.57 -51.31
N ILE A 6 55.34 78.55 -50.51
CA ILE A 6 54.60 78.30 -49.26
C ILE A 6 53.10 78.06 -49.53
N SER A 7 52.52 78.71 -50.56
CA SER A 7 51.11 78.52 -50.92
C SER A 7 50.83 77.16 -51.59
N ILE A 8 51.83 76.55 -52.25
CA ILE A 8 51.70 75.22 -52.86
C ILE A 8 51.91 74.12 -51.80
N LEU A 9 52.73 74.35 -50.77
CA LEU A 9 52.93 73.39 -49.67
C LEU A 9 51.72 73.31 -48.72
N LEU A 10 50.97 74.40 -48.55
CA LEU A 10 49.75 74.42 -47.72
C LEU A 10 48.52 73.82 -48.43
N LEU A 11 48.48 73.81 -49.76
CA LEU A 11 47.38 73.18 -50.52
C LEU A 11 47.52 71.66 -50.66
N LEU A 12 48.73 71.11 -50.46
CA LEU A 12 49.03 69.67 -50.51
C LEU A 12 48.85 68.95 -49.16
N LEU A 13 48.57 69.68 -48.07
CA LEU A 13 48.36 69.12 -46.72
C LEU A 13 46.88 68.96 -46.32
N THR A 14 45.93 69.32 -47.19
CA THR A 14 44.48 69.22 -46.90
C THR A 14 43.73 68.14 -47.71
N ILE A 15 44.43 67.30 -48.47
CA ILE A 15 43.82 66.12 -49.11
C ILE A 15 44.25 64.87 -48.31
N ALA A 16 43.69 64.74 -47.11
CA ALA A 16 43.64 63.44 -46.45
C ALA A 16 42.67 62.55 -47.26
N PRO A 17 43.02 61.29 -47.57
CA PRO A 17 42.03 60.36 -48.08
C PRO A 17 40.96 60.22 -47.01
N ALA A 18 39.72 60.61 -47.32
CA ALA A 18 38.56 60.16 -46.57
C ALA A 18 38.49 58.64 -46.75
N THR A 19 39.23 57.91 -45.93
CA THR A 19 38.91 56.52 -45.64
C THR A 19 37.54 56.55 -45.00
N VAL A 20 36.52 56.28 -45.82
CA VAL A 20 35.26 55.74 -45.35
C VAL A 20 35.62 54.42 -44.68
N THR A 21 36.07 54.50 -43.43
CA THR A 21 35.91 53.41 -42.50
C THR A 21 34.41 53.34 -42.31
N ALA A 22 33.78 52.49 -43.12
CA ALA A 22 32.52 51.91 -42.72
C ALA A 22 32.78 51.41 -41.29
N GLN A 23 32.24 52.12 -40.30
CA GLN A 23 31.94 51.49 -39.03
C GLN A 23 30.95 50.39 -39.41
N VAL A 24 31.50 49.24 -39.77
CA VAL A 24 30.84 47.97 -39.56
C VAL A 24 30.63 47.99 -38.06
N GLY A 25 29.48 48.51 -37.65
CA GLY A 25 29.01 48.35 -36.29
C GLY A 25 29.22 46.88 -36.03
N LYS A 26 30.03 46.55 -35.01
CA LYS A 26 30.10 45.20 -34.50
C LYS A 26 28.65 44.86 -34.20
N LYS A 27 27.97 44.15 -35.13
CA LYS A 27 26.69 43.52 -34.84
C LYS A 27 27.01 42.72 -33.60
N GLN A 28 26.43 43.12 -32.47
CA GLN A 28 26.44 42.26 -31.30
C GLN A 28 26.05 40.89 -31.82
N PRO A 29 26.81 39.82 -31.50
CA PRO A 29 26.41 38.49 -31.91
C PRO A 29 24.96 38.33 -31.46
N LEU A 30 24.05 38.08 -32.42
CA LEU A 30 22.63 37.90 -32.13
C LEU A 30 22.57 36.82 -31.04
N GLN A 31 22.17 37.19 -29.83
CA GLN A 31 22.00 36.21 -28.76
C GLN A 31 20.95 35.22 -29.22
N ARG A 32 21.23 33.94 -29.03
CA ARG A 32 20.29 32.88 -29.38
C ARG A 32 19.01 33.07 -28.56
N PRO A 33 17.82 33.15 -29.18
CA PRO A 33 16.57 33.21 -28.44
C PRO A 33 16.43 31.99 -27.52
N LYS A 34 15.89 32.19 -26.33
CA LYS A 34 15.75 31.15 -25.32
C LYS A 34 14.41 30.42 -25.48
N ILE A 35 14.47 29.09 -25.48
CA ILE A 35 13.28 28.24 -25.67
C ILE A 35 12.69 27.86 -24.31
N GLY A 36 11.43 28.18 -24.07
CA GLY A 36 10.66 27.66 -22.95
C GLY A 36 9.81 26.46 -23.36
N LEU A 37 9.92 25.34 -22.64
CA LEU A 37 9.00 24.20 -22.76
C LEU A 37 7.97 24.25 -21.62
N VAL A 38 6.69 24.22 -21.98
CA VAL A 38 5.57 24.28 -21.02
C VAL A 38 4.77 22.98 -21.12
N LEU A 39 4.65 22.26 -20.00
CA LEU A 39 3.94 20.98 -19.92
C LEU A 39 2.72 21.09 -18.99
N SER A 40 1.52 21.01 -19.56
CA SER A 40 0.28 21.08 -18.78
C SER A 40 0.05 19.89 -17.84
N GLY A 41 -0.82 20.08 -16.84
CA GLY A 41 -1.36 18.98 -16.03
C GLY A 41 -2.46 18.20 -16.76
N GLY A 42 -2.67 16.94 -16.32
CA GLY A 42 -3.68 16.06 -16.91
C GLY A 42 -3.74 14.64 -16.33
N GLY A 43 -3.19 14.40 -15.13
CA GLY A 43 -3.08 13.06 -14.56
C GLY A 43 -2.42 12.08 -15.54
N ALA A 44 -3.05 10.93 -15.79
CA ALA A 44 -2.58 9.94 -16.75
C ALA A 44 -2.40 10.48 -18.18
N LYS A 45 -3.17 11.48 -18.62
CA LYS A 45 -3.03 12.11 -19.95
C LYS A 45 -1.65 12.75 -20.13
N GLY A 46 -1.03 13.20 -19.03
CA GLY A 46 0.32 13.78 -19.04
C GLY A 46 1.42 12.82 -19.46
N MET A 47 1.16 11.51 -19.56
CA MET A 47 2.10 10.56 -20.16
C MET A 47 2.37 10.87 -21.64
N ALA A 48 1.46 11.58 -22.33
CA ALA A 48 1.64 12.00 -23.72
C ALA A 48 2.82 12.98 -23.90
N HIS A 49 3.19 13.72 -22.84
CA HIS A 49 4.37 14.59 -22.84
C HIS A 49 5.64 13.81 -23.16
N ILE A 50 5.74 12.56 -22.71
CA ILE A 50 6.88 11.69 -22.99
C ILE A 50 7.00 11.42 -24.50
N GLY A 51 5.87 11.15 -25.16
CA GLY A 51 5.82 10.96 -26.61
C GLY A 51 6.24 12.20 -27.38
N PHE A 52 5.82 13.39 -26.94
CA PHE A 52 6.27 14.66 -27.51
C PHE A 52 7.79 14.87 -27.32
N LEU A 53 8.32 14.62 -26.12
CA LEU A 53 9.74 14.77 -25.82
C LEU A 53 10.61 13.89 -26.74
N LYS A 54 10.17 12.68 -27.09
CA LYS A 54 10.89 11.81 -28.04
C LYS A 54 11.07 12.48 -29.40
N VAL A 55 9.99 13.02 -29.96
CA VAL A 55 10.04 13.69 -31.27
C VAL A 55 10.86 14.98 -31.20
N MET A 56 10.76 15.74 -30.10
CA MET A 56 11.55 16.94 -29.87
C MET A 56 13.05 16.63 -29.78
N GLU A 57 13.43 15.57 -29.06
CA GLU A 57 14.81 15.08 -28.95
C GLU A 57 15.35 14.64 -30.31
N GLU A 58 14.57 13.88 -31.08
CA GLU A 58 14.96 13.42 -32.43
C GLU A 58 15.15 14.58 -33.41
N ALA A 59 14.32 15.62 -33.31
CA ALA A 59 14.49 16.85 -34.09
C ALA A 59 15.73 17.66 -33.68
N GLY A 60 16.35 17.34 -32.54
CA GLY A 60 17.49 18.07 -32.01
C GLY A 60 17.13 19.43 -31.43
N ILE A 61 15.94 19.58 -30.83
CA ILE A 61 15.58 20.76 -30.05
C ILE A 61 15.77 20.46 -28.57
N ARG A 62 16.29 21.46 -27.84
CA ARG A 62 16.28 21.44 -26.37
C ARG A 62 15.83 22.77 -25.79
N PRO A 63 14.98 22.73 -24.74
CA PRO A 63 14.56 23.92 -24.05
C PRO A 63 15.69 24.49 -23.17
N ASP A 64 15.68 25.81 -23.01
CA ASP A 64 16.47 26.55 -22.03
C ASP A 64 15.74 26.67 -20.68
N TYR A 65 14.41 26.59 -20.68
CA TYR A 65 13.58 26.62 -19.47
C TYR A 65 12.47 25.58 -19.56
N ILE A 66 12.11 24.96 -18.44
CA ILE A 66 10.96 24.04 -18.36
C ILE A 66 10.01 24.50 -17.28
N THR A 67 8.73 24.55 -17.61
CA THR A 67 7.66 24.75 -16.64
C THR A 67 6.61 23.65 -16.73
N GLY A 68 6.04 23.26 -15.60
CA GLY A 68 4.99 22.25 -15.61
C GLY A 68 4.06 22.25 -14.42
N THR A 69 2.89 21.66 -14.62
CA THR A 69 1.87 21.49 -13.57
C THR A 69 1.51 20.01 -13.44
N SER A 70 1.34 19.49 -12.22
CA SER A 70 0.92 18.12 -11.94
C SER A 70 1.79 17.09 -12.67
N MET A 71 1.22 16.19 -13.49
CA MET A 71 2.01 15.24 -14.29
C MET A 71 3.03 15.92 -15.23
N GLY A 72 2.72 17.10 -15.76
CA GLY A 72 3.66 17.89 -16.56
C GLY A 72 4.86 18.36 -15.75
N SER A 73 4.68 18.64 -14.45
CA SER A 73 5.79 18.96 -13.55
C SER A 73 6.72 17.76 -13.32
N LEU A 74 6.16 16.55 -13.19
CA LEU A 74 6.95 15.33 -13.01
C LEU A 74 7.78 15.03 -14.26
N VAL A 75 7.12 14.94 -15.43
CA VAL A 75 7.82 14.67 -16.70
C VAL A 75 8.86 15.76 -17.00
N GLY A 76 8.47 17.03 -16.81
CA GLY A 76 9.35 18.17 -17.02
C GLY A 76 10.56 18.20 -16.09
N ALA A 77 10.40 17.87 -14.80
CA ALA A 77 11.50 17.82 -13.86
C ALA A 77 12.48 16.68 -14.16
N LEU A 78 12.00 15.49 -14.55
CA LEU A 78 12.88 14.40 -14.96
C LEU A 78 13.68 14.80 -16.20
N TYR A 79 13.03 15.43 -17.17
CA TYR A 79 13.72 15.94 -18.35
C TYR A 79 14.75 17.03 -17.99
N ALA A 80 14.38 17.94 -17.08
CA ALA A 80 15.26 18.99 -16.58
C ALA A 80 16.51 18.47 -15.84
N LEU A 81 16.38 17.30 -15.19
CA LEU A 81 17.48 16.58 -14.53
C LEU A 81 18.42 15.86 -15.51
N GLY A 82 18.06 15.79 -16.79
CA GLY A 82 18.85 15.15 -17.84
C GLY A 82 18.44 13.71 -18.19
N TYR A 83 17.29 13.22 -17.71
CA TYR A 83 16.74 11.96 -18.19
C TYR A 83 16.28 12.11 -19.64
N SER A 84 16.67 11.17 -20.50
CA SER A 84 16.16 11.11 -21.88
C SER A 84 14.68 10.75 -21.92
N ALA A 85 13.98 11.10 -23.00
CA ALA A 85 12.56 10.74 -23.14
C ALA A 85 12.34 9.21 -23.11
N SER A 86 13.31 8.43 -23.62
CA SER A 86 13.29 6.96 -23.58
C SER A 86 13.46 6.40 -22.17
N GLU A 87 14.29 7.01 -21.31
CA GLU A 87 14.42 6.62 -19.91
C GLU A 87 13.15 6.95 -19.12
N ILE A 88 12.55 8.12 -19.37
CA ILE A 88 11.27 8.51 -18.75
C ILE A 88 10.16 7.53 -19.19
N GLU A 89 10.09 7.15 -20.47
CA GLU A 89 9.17 6.12 -20.98
C GLU A 89 9.35 4.80 -20.24
N LYS A 90 10.59 4.31 -20.12
CA LYS A 90 10.89 3.07 -19.41
C LYS A 90 10.43 3.13 -17.96
N ILE A 91 10.76 4.21 -17.24
CA ILE A 91 10.33 4.42 -15.85
C ILE A 91 8.80 4.37 -15.76
N ALA A 92 8.09 5.09 -16.64
CA ALA A 92 6.63 5.18 -16.62
C ALA A 92 5.94 3.84 -16.89
N LEU A 93 6.52 2.98 -17.74
CA LEU A 93 5.99 1.66 -18.07
C LEU A 93 6.28 0.58 -17.01
N GLU A 94 7.35 0.74 -16.23
CA GLU A 94 7.75 -0.23 -15.18
C GLU A 94 7.02 -0.01 -13.83
N GLN A 95 6.37 1.14 -13.63
CA GLN A 95 5.70 1.46 -12.36
C GLN A 95 4.32 0.78 -12.20
N ASP A 96 4.03 0.31 -10.98
CA ASP A 96 2.65 0.00 -10.58
C ASP A 96 1.94 1.26 -10.08
N TRP A 97 1.42 2.05 -11.03
CA TRP A 97 0.70 3.30 -10.76
C TRP A 97 -0.48 3.12 -9.79
N GLU A 98 -1.12 1.95 -9.78
CA GLU A 98 -2.22 1.71 -8.86
C GLU A 98 -1.75 1.62 -7.41
N MET A 99 -0.60 0.99 -7.18
CA MET A 99 0.03 0.94 -5.87
C MET A 99 0.55 2.32 -5.44
N LEU A 100 1.23 3.03 -6.35
CA LEU A 100 1.80 4.36 -6.09
C LEU A 100 0.75 5.40 -5.71
N LEU A 101 -0.43 5.31 -6.33
CA LEU A 101 -1.57 6.19 -6.11
C LEU A 101 -2.56 5.60 -5.08
N SER A 102 -2.06 4.79 -4.14
CA SER A 102 -2.84 4.23 -3.04
C SER A 102 -2.18 4.50 -1.68
N ASN A 103 -2.89 4.17 -0.60
CA ASN A 103 -2.32 4.15 0.76
C ASN A 103 -1.69 2.80 1.12
N GLN A 104 -1.51 1.90 0.15
CA GLN A 104 -1.05 0.55 0.43
C GLN A 104 0.46 0.43 0.23
N VAL A 105 1.14 -0.05 1.27
CA VAL A 105 2.47 -0.66 1.22
C VAL A 105 2.36 -2.20 1.20
N PRO A 106 3.38 -2.93 0.72
CA PRO A 106 3.37 -4.39 0.75
C PRO A 106 3.20 -4.91 2.17
N LEU A 107 2.46 -6.01 2.34
CA LEU A 107 2.23 -6.63 3.64
C LEU A 107 3.54 -7.09 4.31
N SER A 108 4.58 -7.37 3.53
CA SER A 108 5.92 -7.69 4.03
C SER A 108 6.57 -6.55 4.82
N GLN A 109 6.20 -5.28 4.53
CA GLN A 109 6.72 -4.09 5.19
C GLN A 109 5.92 -3.67 6.42
N ILE A 110 4.75 -4.28 6.66
CA ILE A 110 3.94 -3.99 7.83
C ILE A 110 4.50 -4.69 9.06
N ALA A 111 4.53 -4.01 10.21
CA ALA A 111 4.95 -4.61 11.47
C ALA A 111 4.07 -5.82 11.83
N MET A 112 4.67 -6.89 12.37
CA MET A 112 3.99 -8.18 12.57
C MET A 112 2.67 -8.06 13.36
N GLU A 113 2.62 -7.17 14.36
CA GLU A 113 1.43 -6.95 15.20
C GLU A 113 0.32 -6.13 14.52
N GLU A 114 0.66 -5.44 13.44
CA GLU A 114 -0.28 -4.63 12.64
C GLU A 114 -0.78 -5.41 11.41
N LYS A 115 -0.06 -6.46 10.98
CA LYS A 115 -0.40 -7.23 9.76
C LYS A 115 -1.83 -7.72 9.78
N GLU A 116 -2.29 -8.26 10.91
CA GLU A 116 -3.64 -8.78 11.04
C GLU A 116 -4.71 -7.72 10.75
N TYR A 117 -4.46 -6.46 11.12
CA TYR A 117 -5.39 -5.33 10.99
C TYR A 117 -5.15 -4.48 9.73
N TYR A 118 -4.25 -4.88 8.85
CA TYR A 118 -3.88 -4.06 7.70
C TYR A 118 -4.68 -4.43 6.44
N GLY A 119 -5.15 -3.42 5.70
CA GLY A 119 -5.74 -3.61 4.36
C GLY A 119 -7.05 -4.40 4.33
N ARG A 120 -7.81 -4.41 5.43
CA ARG A 120 -9.07 -5.17 5.58
C ARG A 120 -10.28 -4.33 6.03
N TYR A 121 -10.23 -3.03 5.84
CA TYR A 121 -11.33 -2.13 6.18
C TYR A 121 -11.69 -1.26 4.99
N LEU A 122 -12.98 -0.88 4.91
CA LEU A 122 -13.49 0.01 3.89
C LEU A 122 -13.29 1.48 4.24
N LEU A 123 -13.39 1.79 5.53
CA LEU A 123 -13.25 3.14 6.05
C LEU A 123 -12.32 3.10 7.27
N GLU A 124 -11.40 4.07 7.33
CA GLU A 124 -10.56 4.34 8.49
C GLU A 124 -10.69 5.83 8.84
N LEU A 125 -11.29 6.13 9.99
CA LEU A 125 -11.59 7.48 10.43
C LEU A 125 -10.74 7.85 11.65
N PRO A 126 -9.92 8.92 11.57
CA PRO A 126 -9.19 9.44 12.71
C PRO A 126 -10.11 9.88 13.85
N VAL A 127 -9.74 9.51 15.08
CA VAL A 127 -10.42 9.91 16.31
C VAL A 127 -9.48 10.76 17.15
N LYS A 128 -9.91 12.00 17.46
CA LYS A 128 -9.21 12.93 18.35
C LYS A 128 -10.10 13.21 19.57
N GLY A 129 -9.76 12.63 20.72
CA GLY A 129 -10.62 12.67 21.90
C GLY A 129 -11.92 11.91 21.63
N LEU A 130 -13.06 12.60 21.71
CA LEU A 130 -14.38 12.05 21.38
C LEU A 130 -14.87 12.44 19.97
N LYS A 131 -14.09 13.21 19.21
CA LYS A 131 -14.48 13.67 17.87
C LYS A 131 -13.92 12.74 16.81
N ILE A 132 -14.81 12.25 15.95
CA ILE A 132 -14.47 11.58 14.69
C ILE A 132 -14.20 12.68 13.66
N SER A 133 -13.05 12.63 12.99
CA SER A 133 -12.69 13.53 11.91
C SER A 133 -12.54 12.76 10.60
N PHE A 134 -12.85 13.40 9.48
CA PHE A 134 -12.56 12.87 8.16
C PHE A 134 -11.13 13.25 7.74
N PRO A 135 -10.42 12.39 7.01
CA PRO A 135 -9.13 12.75 6.43
C PRO A 135 -9.32 13.85 5.38
N SER A 136 -8.31 14.71 5.21
CA SER A 136 -8.32 15.80 4.22
C SER A 136 -8.11 15.34 2.78
N GLY A 137 -7.66 14.10 2.58
CA GLY A 137 -7.55 13.44 1.29
C GLY A 137 -7.73 11.93 1.45
N LEU A 138 -8.11 11.25 0.37
CA LEU A 138 -8.25 9.80 0.35
C LEU A 138 -6.90 9.07 0.33
N ILE A 139 -5.86 9.72 -0.22
CA ILE A 139 -4.52 9.16 -0.44
C ILE A 139 -3.44 10.07 0.17
N GLU A 140 -2.68 9.56 1.14
CA GLU A 140 -1.51 10.23 1.71
C GLU A 140 -0.35 10.31 0.69
N GLY A 141 -0.21 9.27 -0.13
CA GLY A 141 0.76 9.23 -1.23
C GLY A 141 2.20 8.94 -0.80
N GLN A 142 2.39 8.10 0.22
CA GLN A 142 3.71 7.66 0.69
C GLN A 142 4.53 7.00 -0.43
N ALA A 143 3.92 6.07 -1.18
CA ALA A 143 4.60 5.34 -2.26
C ALA A 143 4.99 6.27 -3.41
N LEU A 144 4.08 7.17 -3.82
CA LEU A 144 4.39 8.21 -4.81
C LEU A 144 5.53 9.11 -4.33
N ASN A 145 5.51 9.56 -3.06
CA ASN A 145 6.55 10.41 -2.49
C ASN A 145 7.93 9.70 -2.52
N ASN A 146 7.99 8.41 -2.17
CA ASN A 146 9.22 7.62 -2.25
C ASN A 146 9.75 7.55 -3.69
N LEU A 147 8.87 7.33 -4.68
CA LEU A 147 9.25 7.35 -6.08
C LEU A 147 9.83 8.71 -6.50
N LEU A 148 9.18 9.82 -6.13
CA LEU A 148 9.67 11.17 -6.46
C LEU A 148 11.05 11.43 -5.86
N ILE A 149 11.28 11.05 -4.61
CA ILE A 149 12.59 11.14 -3.95
C ILE A 149 13.63 10.31 -4.72
N ARG A 150 13.30 9.08 -5.10
CA ARG A 150 14.20 8.19 -5.84
C ARG A 150 14.59 8.75 -7.21
N LEU A 151 13.61 9.23 -7.97
CA LEU A 151 13.81 9.70 -9.34
C LEU A 151 14.54 11.05 -9.40
N THR A 152 14.53 11.83 -8.32
CA THR A 152 15.17 13.16 -8.28
C THR A 152 16.45 13.18 -7.43
N ARG A 153 17.01 12.00 -7.10
CA ARG A 153 18.20 11.87 -6.24
C ARG A 153 19.40 12.69 -6.69
N GLY A 154 19.59 12.84 -8.01
CA GLY A 154 20.65 13.68 -8.57
C GLY A 154 20.54 15.17 -8.20
N ALA A 155 19.40 15.62 -7.70
CA ALA A 155 19.14 16.99 -7.29
C ALA A 155 18.84 17.18 -5.80
N HIS A 156 19.06 16.18 -4.93
CA HIS A 156 18.81 16.37 -3.49
C HIS A 156 19.66 17.48 -2.86
N GLY A 157 20.83 17.78 -3.43
CA GLY A 157 21.68 18.91 -3.04
C GLY A 157 21.33 20.26 -3.71
N ILE A 158 20.40 20.29 -4.66
CA ILE A 158 20.06 21.48 -5.45
C ILE A 158 18.80 22.11 -4.86
N GLN A 159 18.96 23.22 -4.15
CA GLN A 159 17.85 23.98 -3.54
C GLN A 159 17.25 25.03 -4.47
N ASP A 160 17.99 25.49 -5.49
CA ASP A 160 17.53 26.47 -6.47
C ASP A 160 17.38 25.75 -7.81
N PHE A 161 16.14 25.64 -8.30
CA PHE A 161 15.84 24.84 -9.49
C PHE A 161 16.36 25.49 -10.78
N ASN A 162 16.83 26.75 -10.73
CA ASN A 162 17.56 27.35 -11.84
C ASN A 162 18.97 26.76 -12.03
N LYS A 163 19.48 26.02 -11.03
CA LYS A 163 20.78 25.34 -11.09
C LYS A 163 20.68 23.88 -11.53
N LEU A 164 19.48 23.42 -11.88
CA LEU A 164 19.31 22.14 -12.56
C LEU A 164 19.93 22.20 -13.96
N PRO A 165 20.26 21.05 -14.58
CA PRO A 165 20.81 21.04 -15.94
C PRO A 165 19.98 21.84 -16.96
N ILE A 166 18.65 21.84 -16.80
CA ILE A 166 17.76 22.83 -17.41
C ILE A 166 16.99 23.52 -16.29
N PRO A 167 17.03 24.86 -16.17
CA PRO A 167 16.22 25.59 -15.21
C PRO A 167 14.75 25.19 -15.24
N PHE A 168 14.18 24.93 -14.07
CA PHE A 168 12.83 24.39 -13.92
C PHE A 168 11.96 25.19 -12.95
N ALA A 169 10.66 25.26 -13.23
CA ALA A 169 9.65 25.70 -12.28
C ALA A 169 8.39 24.81 -12.36
N CYS A 170 7.70 24.63 -11.25
CA CYS A 170 6.35 24.05 -11.28
C CYS A 170 5.35 24.90 -10.51
N VAL A 171 4.06 24.69 -10.79
CA VAL A 171 3.00 25.46 -10.17
C VAL A 171 2.21 24.62 -9.17
N ALA A 172 1.88 25.22 -8.04
CA ALA A 172 0.95 24.73 -7.04
C ALA A 172 -0.09 25.81 -6.72
N THR A 173 -1.12 25.43 -5.98
CA THR A 173 -2.16 26.36 -5.50
C THR A 173 -2.11 26.43 -3.98
N ASP A 174 -2.12 27.63 -3.41
CA ASP A 174 -2.34 27.80 -1.96
C ASP A 174 -3.82 27.57 -1.65
N LEU A 175 -4.13 26.49 -0.93
CA LEU A 175 -5.49 26.09 -0.62
C LEU A 175 -6.21 27.11 0.29
N ALA A 176 -5.47 27.88 1.09
CA ALA A 176 -6.06 28.84 2.02
C ALA A 176 -6.49 30.14 1.33
N THR A 177 -5.78 30.57 0.29
CA THR A 177 -6.05 31.85 -0.40
C THR A 177 -6.59 31.67 -1.81
N GLY A 178 -6.36 30.50 -2.43
CA GLY A 178 -6.63 30.26 -3.84
C GLY A 178 -5.56 30.83 -4.77
N ASP A 179 -4.43 31.31 -4.24
CA ASP A 179 -3.38 31.95 -5.04
C ASP A 179 -2.48 30.93 -5.75
N LYS A 180 -1.97 31.35 -6.90
CA LYS A 180 -0.91 30.64 -7.63
C LYS A 180 0.43 30.74 -6.87
N VAL A 181 1.09 29.61 -6.70
CA VAL A 181 2.43 29.51 -6.10
C VAL A 181 3.38 28.87 -7.11
N VAL A 182 4.37 29.65 -7.56
CA VAL A 182 5.41 29.17 -8.48
C VAL A 182 6.59 28.64 -7.66
N LEU A 183 6.85 27.35 -7.76
CA LEU A 183 7.89 26.64 -7.03
C LEU A 183 9.16 26.58 -7.88
N ARG A 184 10.16 27.40 -7.51
CA ARG A 184 11.48 27.49 -8.16
C ARG A 184 12.64 27.09 -7.24
N GLN A 185 12.34 26.74 -6.00
CA GLN A 185 13.33 26.44 -4.97
C GLN A 185 12.77 25.47 -3.92
N GLY A 186 13.65 24.95 -3.08
CA GLY A 186 13.36 24.00 -2.00
C GLY A 186 13.78 22.58 -2.34
N PHE A 187 13.14 21.60 -1.71
CA PHE A 187 13.40 20.19 -2.00
C PHE A 187 12.51 19.70 -3.17
N LEU A 188 13.13 19.40 -4.31
CA LEU A 188 12.42 19.10 -5.58
C LEU A 188 11.29 18.05 -5.46
N PRO A 189 11.46 16.90 -4.76
CA PRO A 189 10.36 15.95 -4.54
C PRO A 189 9.12 16.55 -3.90
N GLU A 190 9.30 17.48 -2.96
CA GLU A 190 8.21 18.12 -2.23
C GLU A 190 7.47 19.12 -3.12
N ALA A 191 8.22 19.88 -3.93
CA ALA A 191 7.64 20.77 -4.92
C ALA A 191 6.79 20.01 -5.96
N LEU A 192 7.30 18.87 -6.46
CA LEU A 192 6.57 17.99 -7.36
C LEU A 192 5.33 17.39 -6.68
N ARG A 193 5.47 16.88 -5.44
CA ARG A 193 4.35 16.29 -4.69
C ARG A 193 3.26 17.30 -4.37
N ALA A 194 3.61 18.57 -4.12
CA ALA A 194 2.67 19.67 -3.94
C ALA A 194 1.94 20.00 -5.24
N SER A 195 2.66 20.09 -6.37
CA SER A 195 2.07 20.33 -7.69
C SER A 195 1.12 19.23 -8.16
N MET A 196 1.22 18.02 -7.59
CA MET A 196 0.39 16.84 -7.91
C MET A 196 -0.69 16.53 -6.85
N ALA A 197 -0.85 17.36 -5.81
CA ALA A 197 -1.75 17.09 -4.69
C ALA A 197 -3.21 17.47 -5.01
N ILE A 198 -3.87 16.70 -5.89
CA ILE A 198 -5.26 16.97 -6.30
C ILE A 198 -6.17 16.95 -5.06
N PRO A 199 -6.94 18.03 -4.78
CA PRO A 199 -7.85 18.09 -3.64
C PRO A 199 -8.81 16.90 -3.58
N THR A 200 -9.22 16.50 -2.37
CA THR A 200 -10.08 15.34 -2.07
C THR A 200 -9.44 13.98 -2.36
N VAL A 201 -8.61 13.86 -3.41
CA VAL A 201 -7.91 12.63 -3.77
C VAL A 201 -6.63 12.48 -2.96
N PHE A 202 -5.75 13.48 -2.99
CA PHE A 202 -4.48 13.48 -2.26
C PHE A 202 -4.52 14.44 -1.07
N THR A 203 -3.85 14.06 0.03
CA THR A 203 -3.66 14.96 1.17
C THR A 203 -2.88 16.22 0.73
N PRO A 204 -3.37 17.43 1.07
CA PRO A 204 -2.67 18.69 0.84
C PRO A 204 -1.30 18.71 1.52
N MET A 205 -0.32 19.36 0.88
CA MET A 205 1.05 19.39 1.38
C MET A 205 1.35 20.70 2.12
N LYS A 206 1.83 20.61 3.36
CA LYS A 206 2.33 21.79 4.06
C LYS A 206 3.77 22.08 3.64
N LEU A 207 3.98 23.18 2.93
CA LEU A 207 5.30 23.62 2.46
C LEU A 207 5.48 25.12 2.74
N ASP A 208 6.58 25.50 3.40
CA ASP A 208 6.91 26.88 3.78
C ASP A 208 5.76 27.65 4.46
N GLY A 209 5.02 26.96 5.33
CA GLY A 209 3.90 27.54 6.07
C GLY A 209 2.58 27.64 5.28
N ARG A 210 2.58 27.28 3.99
CA ARG A 210 1.40 27.25 3.12
C ARG A 210 0.84 25.84 3.01
N MET A 211 -0.46 25.74 2.74
CA MET A 211 -1.12 24.47 2.44
C MET A 211 -1.28 24.36 0.93
N LEU A 212 -0.38 23.63 0.28
CA LEU A 212 -0.33 23.53 -1.17
C LEU A 212 -1.11 22.33 -1.70
N VAL A 213 -1.83 22.56 -2.78
CA VAL A 213 -2.53 21.55 -3.59
C VAL A 213 -2.13 21.68 -5.06
N ASP A 214 -2.64 20.79 -5.91
CA ASP A 214 -2.30 20.74 -7.34
C ASP A 214 -2.44 22.13 -8.01
N GLY A 215 -1.43 22.49 -8.79
CA GLY A 215 -1.39 23.78 -9.50
C GLY A 215 -2.46 23.88 -10.59
N GLY A 216 -2.99 22.75 -11.03
CA GLY A 216 -4.02 22.64 -12.04
C GLY A 216 -5.31 23.32 -11.65
N LEU A 217 -5.54 23.64 -10.36
CA LEU A 217 -6.70 24.40 -9.93
C LEU A 217 -6.69 25.84 -10.46
N VAL A 218 -5.51 26.47 -10.50
CA VAL A 218 -5.36 27.90 -10.86
C VAL A 218 -4.62 28.11 -12.16
N GLN A 219 -3.67 27.23 -12.51
CA GLN A 219 -2.80 27.40 -13.66
C GLN A 219 -2.34 26.02 -14.18
N ASN A 220 -3.22 25.36 -14.93
CA ASN A 220 -2.93 24.04 -15.48
C ASN A 220 -1.89 24.08 -16.61
N PHE A 221 -1.74 25.22 -17.29
CA PHE A 221 -0.80 25.42 -18.39
C PHE A 221 0.04 26.68 -18.13
N PRO A 222 1.23 26.54 -17.52
CA PRO A 222 1.98 27.67 -16.96
C PRO A 222 2.87 28.37 -17.99
N VAL A 223 2.28 28.94 -19.04
CA VAL A 223 3.03 29.61 -20.12
C VAL A 223 3.65 30.91 -19.64
N GLN A 224 2.89 31.68 -18.85
CA GLN A 224 3.40 32.91 -18.26
C GLN A 224 4.68 32.66 -17.43
N GLU A 225 4.74 31.55 -16.69
CA GLU A 225 5.89 31.23 -15.86
C GLU A 225 7.16 30.99 -16.68
N ALA A 226 7.05 30.41 -17.87
CA ALA A 226 8.19 30.23 -18.77
C ALA A 226 8.69 31.56 -19.34
N LEU A 227 7.77 32.46 -19.71
CA LEU A 227 8.11 33.83 -20.12
C LEU A 227 8.80 34.58 -18.98
N ASP A 228 8.29 34.46 -17.75
CA ASP A 228 8.88 35.06 -16.55
C ASP A 228 10.24 34.45 -16.16
N MET A 229 10.61 33.28 -16.71
CA MET A 229 11.96 32.71 -16.61
C MET A 229 12.91 33.25 -17.68
N GLY A 230 12.40 33.97 -18.68
CA GLY A 230 13.17 34.57 -19.76
C GLY A 230 13.09 33.83 -21.09
N ALA A 231 12.05 33.02 -21.33
CA ALA A 231 11.82 32.41 -22.64
C ALA A 231 11.43 33.48 -23.67
N ASP A 232 12.10 33.45 -24.83
CA ASP A 232 11.77 34.27 -26.00
C ASP A 232 10.86 33.52 -26.99
N PHE A 233 10.90 32.18 -26.96
CA PHE A 233 10.09 31.30 -27.79
C PHE A 233 9.50 30.17 -26.92
N VAL A 234 8.17 30.03 -26.89
CA VAL A 234 7.51 29.03 -26.06
C VAL A 234 6.94 27.89 -26.91
N ILE A 235 7.39 26.68 -26.59
CA ILE A 235 6.78 25.42 -27.03
C ILE A 235 5.87 24.92 -25.91
N GLY A 236 4.58 24.89 -26.16
CA GLY A 236 3.58 24.46 -25.19
C GLY A 236 2.95 23.12 -25.57
N VAL A 237 2.94 22.16 -24.65
CA VAL A 237 2.27 20.86 -24.82
C VAL A 237 1.05 20.77 -23.91
N ASN A 238 -0.12 20.80 -24.53
CA ASN A 238 -1.39 20.74 -23.82
C ASN A 238 -2.01 19.33 -23.86
N VAL A 239 -2.38 18.80 -22.70
CA VAL A 239 -3.04 17.48 -22.56
C VAL A 239 -4.36 17.57 -21.77
N GLY A 240 -4.72 18.75 -21.29
CA GLY A 240 -5.86 18.95 -20.40
C GLY A 240 -6.59 20.25 -20.67
N SER A 241 -7.92 20.20 -20.63
CA SER A 241 -8.82 21.37 -20.66
C SER A 241 -9.02 22.00 -19.28
N GLY A 242 -8.58 21.32 -18.23
CA GLY A 242 -9.00 21.61 -16.85
C GLY A 242 -10.39 21.05 -16.50
N LEU A 243 -11.22 20.65 -17.49
CA LEU A 243 -12.58 20.15 -17.26
C LEU A 243 -12.81 18.82 -17.96
N GLU A 244 -13.32 17.85 -17.22
CA GLU A 244 -13.76 16.58 -17.79
C GLU A 244 -15.16 16.72 -18.43
N PRO A 245 -15.43 15.99 -19.52
CA PRO A 245 -16.75 15.96 -20.17
C PRO A 245 -17.79 15.28 -19.26
N GLU A 246 -19.08 15.58 -19.48
CA GLU A 246 -20.20 15.09 -18.66
C GLU A 246 -20.16 13.58 -18.41
N HIS A 247 -19.86 12.78 -19.44
CA HIS A 247 -19.83 11.32 -19.34
C HIS A 247 -18.73 10.78 -18.40
N ASN A 248 -17.75 11.61 -18.00
CA ASN A 248 -16.71 11.28 -17.03
C ASN A 248 -17.09 11.68 -15.58
N LEU A 249 -18.16 12.45 -15.37
CA LEU A 249 -18.61 12.90 -14.05
C LEU A 249 -19.57 11.90 -13.40
N LYS A 250 -19.07 10.71 -13.04
CA LYS A 250 -19.90 9.57 -12.62
C LYS A 250 -20.09 9.46 -11.10
N SER A 251 -19.31 10.18 -10.32
CA SER A 251 -19.32 10.10 -8.85
C SER A 251 -19.33 11.46 -8.18
N MET A 252 -19.71 11.48 -6.89
CA MET A 252 -19.62 12.67 -6.04
C MET A 252 -18.20 13.25 -6.02
N ILE A 253 -17.18 12.39 -6.01
CA ILE A 253 -15.78 12.82 -6.01
C ILE A 253 -15.45 13.51 -7.34
N ASP A 254 -15.88 12.96 -8.48
CA ASP A 254 -15.63 13.56 -9.80
C ASP A 254 -16.25 14.96 -9.88
N VAL A 255 -17.46 15.15 -9.36
CA VAL A 255 -18.14 16.45 -9.31
C VAL A 255 -17.38 17.45 -8.43
N LEU A 256 -16.93 17.01 -7.24
CA LEU A 256 -16.16 17.87 -6.33
C LEU A 256 -14.80 18.27 -6.94
N VAL A 257 -14.09 17.32 -7.56
CA VAL A 257 -12.82 17.58 -8.24
C VAL A 257 -13.05 18.54 -9.40
N GLN A 258 -14.01 18.28 -10.29
CA GLN A 258 -14.35 19.15 -11.43
C GLN A 258 -14.58 20.61 -11.00
N ALA A 259 -15.33 20.83 -9.92
CA ALA A 259 -15.64 22.17 -9.41
C ALA A 259 -14.38 22.96 -9.01
N THR A 260 -13.30 22.28 -8.61
CA THR A 260 -12.05 22.94 -8.22
C THR A 260 -11.24 23.47 -9.41
N PHE A 261 -11.49 22.97 -10.63
CA PHE A 261 -10.68 23.34 -11.81
C PHE A 261 -11.27 24.47 -12.66
N PHE A 262 -12.44 25.04 -12.31
CA PHE A 262 -13.09 26.09 -13.11
C PHE A 262 -12.20 27.31 -13.37
N THR A 263 -11.38 27.71 -12.39
CA THR A 263 -10.45 28.83 -12.55
C THR A 263 -9.43 28.55 -13.66
N SER A 264 -8.77 27.39 -13.63
CA SER A 264 -7.83 26.98 -14.69
C SER A 264 -8.49 26.83 -16.06
N ALA A 265 -9.74 26.37 -16.11
CA ALA A 265 -10.47 26.25 -17.36
C ALA A 265 -10.72 27.63 -17.98
N SER A 266 -10.99 28.63 -17.13
CA SER A 266 -11.24 30.00 -17.59
C SER A 266 -10.01 30.70 -18.16
N ASN A 267 -8.80 30.35 -17.71
CA ASN A 267 -7.56 31.00 -18.17
C ASN A 267 -6.79 30.21 -19.24
N LEU A 268 -7.15 28.94 -19.49
CA LEU A 268 -6.43 28.07 -20.45
C LEU A 268 -6.26 28.69 -21.84
N GLU A 269 -7.34 29.23 -22.42
CA GLU A 269 -7.29 29.84 -23.76
C GLU A 269 -6.42 31.10 -23.81
N SER A 270 -6.31 31.81 -22.68
CA SER A 270 -5.40 32.96 -22.59
C SER A 270 -3.93 32.54 -22.55
N GLU A 271 -3.63 31.39 -21.93
CA GLU A 271 -2.27 30.84 -21.87
C GLU A 271 -1.85 30.19 -23.19
N LYS A 272 -2.76 29.45 -23.84
CA LYS A 272 -2.53 28.90 -25.19
C LYS A 272 -2.15 29.97 -26.20
N LYS A 273 -2.73 31.17 -26.12
CA LYS A 273 -2.40 32.29 -27.00
C LYS A 273 -1.00 32.87 -26.80
N LYS A 274 -0.34 32.56 -25.68
CA LYS A 274 1.02 33.01 -25.37
C LYS A 274 2.11 32.08 -25.89
N THR A 275 1.74 30.93 -26.46
CA THR A 275 2.72 29.98 -27.04
C THR A 275 3.01 30.32 -28.49
N ASP A 276 4.27 30.17 -28.91
CA ASP A 276 4.67 30.29 -30.31
C ASP A 276 4.43 28.99 -31.09
N LEU A 277 4.63 27.84 -30.42
CA LEU A 277 4.30 26.52 -30.93
C LEU A 277 3.41 25.77 -29.92
N LEU A 278 2.12 25.68 -30.22
CA LEU A 278 1.17 24.90 -29.42
C LEU A 278 1.00 23.49 -30.01
N VAL A 279 1.32 22.48 -29.21
CA VAL A 279 1.00 21.07 -29.48
C VAL A 279 -0.16 20.67 -28.56
N ASP A 280 -1.38 20.72 -29.10
CA ASP A 280 -2.59 20.34 -28.35
C ASP A 280 -2.92 18.86 -28.60
N VAL A 281 -2.53 18.01 -27.65
CA VAL A 281 -2.76 16.56 -27.70
C VAL A 281 -4.18 16.21 -27.22
N LEU A 282 -4.82 17.11 -26.48
CA LEU A 282 -6.13 16.89 -25.86
C LEU A 282 -7.18 16.30 -26.81
N PRO A 283 -7.36 16.78 -28.07
CA PRO A 283 -8.38 16.23 -28.98
C PRO A 283 -8.19 14.75 -29.32
N SER A 284 -6.95 14.24 -29.23
CA SER A 284 -6.65 12.81 -29.45
C SER A 284 -6.81 11.95 -28.18
N LEU A 285 -7.02 12.57 -27.02
CA LEU A 285 -7.18 11.89 -25.73
C LEU A 285 -8.62 11.99 -25.20
N GLU A 286 -9.32 13.07 -25.52
CA GLU A 286 -10.67 13.36 -25.03
C GLU A 286 -11.68 12.30 -25.50
N GLY A 287 -12.58 11.87 -24.60
CA GLY A 287 -13.56 10.81 -24.85
C GLY A 287 -13.01 9.38 -24.77
N TYR A 288 -11.68 9.20 -24.79
CA TYR A 288 -11.04 7.87 -24.70
C TYR A 288 -10.30 7.66 -23.39
N TYR A 289 -9.67 8.72 -22.85
CA TYR A 289 -8.87 8.67 -21.62
C TYR A 289 -9.23 9.82 -20.68
N ASN A 290 -9.16 9.55 -19.37
CA ASN A 290 -9.36 10.52 -18.30
C ASN A 290 -8.09 10.64 -17.42
N THR A 291 -8.11 11.54 -16.44
CA THR A 291 -6.98 11.77 -15.53
C THR A 291 -6.57 10.54 -14.71
N GLY A 292 -7.43 9.52 -14.58
CA GLY A 292 -7.17 8.26 -13.89
C GLY A 292 -6.74 7.08 -14.79
N SER A 293 -6.61 7.27 -16.11
CA SER A 293 -6.31 6.20 -17.09
C SER A 293 -4.86 5.68 -17.08
N PHE A 294 -4.23 5.55 -15.91
CA PHE A 294 -2.84 5.10 -15.74
C PHE A 294 -2.56 3.66 -16.21
N LYS A 295 -3.60 2.86 -16.49
CA LYS A 295 -3.45 1.54 -17.11
C LYS A 295 -3.11 1.63 -18.61
N ASN A 296 -3.34 2.79 -19.21
CA ASN A 296 -3.18 3.04 -20.64
C ASN A 296 -1.90 3.83 -20.95
N THR A 297 -0.95 3.93 -20.00
CA THR A 297 0.30 4.70 -20.14
C THR A 297 0.99 4.47 -21.48
N LYS A 298 1.18 3.22 -21.92
CA LYS A 298 1.82 2.89 -23.20
C LYS A 298 1.11 3.52 -24.40
N GLU A 299 -0.22 3.46 -24.42
CA GLU A 299 -1.02 3.99 -25.53
C GLU A 299 -1.06 5.52 -25.51
N ILE A 300 -1.15 6.13 -24.32
CA ILE A 300 -1.13 7.59 -24.16
C ILE A 300 0.22 8.17 -24.62
N ILE A 301 1.34 7.53 -24.28
CA ILE A 301 2.68 7.92 -24.78
C ILE A 301 2.70 7.88 -26.31
N ARG A 302 2.20 6.79 -26.90
CA ARG A 302 2.14 6.62 -28.36
C ARG A 302 1.31 7.72 -29.03
N ILE A 303 0.16 8.08 -28.47
CA ILE A 303 -0.68 9.17 -28.99
C ILE A 303 0.08 10.50 -28.94
N GLY A 304 0.76 10.79 -27.84
CA GLY A 304 1.61 11.98 -27.72
C GLY A 304 2.69 12.04 -28.80
N GLU A 305 3.34 10.90 -29.09
CA GLU A 305 4.32 10.78 -30.17
C GLU A 305 3.67 11.03 -31.54
N GLN A 306 2.53 10.41 -31.81
CA GLN A 306 1.80 10.57 -33.08
C GLN A 306 1.38 12.02 -33.34
N VAL A 307 0.89 12.73 -32.32
CA VAL A 307 0.55 14.14 -32.45
C VAL A 307 1.81 14.97 -32.67
N ALA A 308 2.87 14.71 -31.93
CA ALA A 308 4.13 15.43 -32.09
C ALA A 308 4.76 15.28 -33.49
N ARG A 309 4.63 14.11 -34.13
CA ARG A 309 5.09 13.88 -35.52
C ARG A 309 4.41 14.80 -36.54
N GLN A 310 3.20 15.28 -36.27
CA GLN A 310 2.52 16.24 -37.15
C GLN A 310 3.24 17.59 -37.19
N TYR A 311 4.06 17.88 -36.18
CA TYR A 311 4.85 19.11 -36.06
C TYR A 311 6.33 18.88 -36.38
N GLU A 312 6.72 17.71 -36.89
CA GLU A 312 8.13 17.35 -37.12
C GLU A 312 8.84 18.34 -38.04
N ASP A 313 8.21 18.78 -39.14
CA ASP A 313 8.79 19.78 -40.04
C ASP A 313 9.05 21.13 -39.35
N SER A 314 8.13 21.54 -38.46
CA SER A 314 8.27 22.78 -37.67
C SER A 314 9.41 22.64 -36.65
N LEU A 315 9.49 21.50 -35.97
CA LEU A 315 10.55 21.19 -35.02
C LEU A 315 11.92 21.12 -35.71
N GLN A 316 12.04 20.44 -36.87
CA GLN A 316 13.29 20.39 -37.64
C GLN A 316 13.71 21.77 -38.17
N SER A 317 12.75 22.60 -38.60
CA SER A 317 13.02 23.97 -39.04
C SER A 317 13.53 24.84 -37.90
N LEU A 318 12.92 24.70 -36.72
CA LEU A 318 13.32 25.38 -35.51
C LEU A 318 14.71 24.92 -35.03
N ALA A 319 15.00 23.62 -35.08
CA ALA A 319 16.32 23.07 -34.78
C ALA A 319 17.40 23.65 -35.71
N LYS A 320 17.13 23.72 -37.02
CA LYS A 320 18.05 24.34 -38.00
C LYS A 320 18.29 25.82 -37.69
N TYR A 321 17.24 26.55 -37.33
CA TYR A 321 17.34 27.96 -36.92
C TYR A 321 18.22 28.11 -35.67
N PHE A 322 17.99 27.33 -34.62
CA PHE A 322 18.76 27.44 -33.38
C PHE A 322 20.21 26.94 -33.49
N ASN A 323 20.47 25.91 -34.31
CA ASN A 323 21.82 25.43 -34.60
C ASN A 323 22.65 26.43 -35.43
N SER A 324 22.02 27.45 -36.01
CA SER A 324 22.74 28.53 -36.72
C SER A 324 23.45 29.51 -35.77
N PHE A 325 23.05 29.54 -34.49
CA PHE A 325 23.71 30.31 -33.46
C PHE A 325 24.89 29.46 -32.93
N GLN A 326 26.12 29.98 -33.00
CA GLN A 326 27.35 29.26 -32.63
C GLN A 326 27.47 28.86 -31.14
N GLU A 327 26.39 28.97 -30.37
CA GLU A 327 26.30 28.47 -29.00
C GLU A 327 25.87 27.00 -29.03
N PRO A 328 26.69 26.07 -28.51
CA PRO A 328 26.28 24.68 -28.39
C PRO A 328 25.03 24.63 -27.50
N MET A 329 23.99 23.90 -27.95
CA MET A 329 22.91 23.52 -27.04
C MET A 329 23.51 22.89 -25.80
N HIS A 330 23.11 23.35 -24.61
CA HIS A 330 23.56 22.73 -23.38
C HIS A 330 23.13 21.25 -23.40
N HIS A 331 24.10 20.36 -23.16
CA HIS A 331 23.84 18.94 -22.97
C HIS A 331 23.86 18.71 -21.46
N PRO A 332 22.72 18.39 -20.83
CA PRO A 332 22.73 17.89 -19.45
C PRO A 332 23.70 16.71 -19.37
N GLU A 333 24.74 16.82 -18.55
CA GLU A 333 25.51 15.64 -18.17
C GLU A 333 24.63 14.78 -17.26
N LEU A 334 24.44 13.51 -17.63
CA LEU A 334 23.74 12.53 -16.80
C LEU A 334 24.43 12.46 -15.43
N SER A 335 23.68 12.68 -14.35
CA SER A 335 24.16 12.37 -13.01
C SER A 335 24.47 10.86 -12.96
N PRO A 336 25.73 10.42 -12.68
CA PRO A 336 26.04 9.01 -12.53
C PRO A 336 25.38 8.54 -11.24
N LEU A 337 24.22 7.93 -11.37
CA LEU A 337 23.41 7.51 -10.25
C LEU A 337 24.05 6.31 -9.54
N GLN A 338 25.00 6.56 -8.63
CA GLN A 338 25.55 5.51 -7.78
C GLN A 338 24.50 5.09 -6.75
N ASP A 339 24.27 3.78 -6.62
CA ASP A 339 23.32 3.22 -5.64
C ASP A 339 23.92 3.15 -4.23
N SER A 340 25.25 3.09 -4.14
CA SER A 340 25.99 3.08 -2.88
C SER A 340 26.18 4.49 -2.35
N VAL A 341 25.87 4.68 -1.06
CA VAL A 341 25.96 5.97 -0.37
C VAL A 341 26.68 5.77 0.97
N HIS A 342 27.66 6.63 1.24
CA HIS A 342 28.28 6.72 2.56
C HIS A 342 27.46 7.68 3.44
N LEU A 343 26.85 7.15 4.51
CA LEU A 343 26.00 7.94 5.41
C LEU A 343 26.87 8.69 6.42
N GLY A 344 26.71 10.02 6.48
CA GLY A 344 27.27 10.84 7.54
C GLY A 344 26.35 10.82 8.78
N GLN A 345 25.70 11.95 9.05
CA GLN A 345 24.79 12.12 10.19
C GLN A 345 23.33 11.84 9.84
N LEU A 346 22.57 11.34 10.82
CA LEU A 346 21.14 11.07 10.72
C LEU A 346 20.31 12.10 11.50
N TYR A 347 19.54 12.91 10.78
CA TYR A 347 18.64 13.90 11.34
C TYR A 347 17.20 13.39 11.31
N ILE A 348 16.47 13.51 12.42
CA ILE A 348 15.07 13.08 12.51
C ILE A 348 14.19 14.23 13.03
N SER A 349 13.21 14.65 12.24
CA SER A 349 12.28 15.74 12.55
C SER A 349 10.82 15.32 12.45
N GLY A 350 9.89 16.15 12.96
CA GLY A 350 8.44 15.93 12.81
C GLY A 350 7.78 14.97 13.81
N THR A 351 8.52 14.46 14.80
CA THR A 351 7.94 13.66 15.90
C THR A 351 7.82 14.46 17.19
N SER A 352 6.70 14.28 17.89
CA SER A 352 6.41 14.84 19.21
C SER A 352 6.04 13.77 20.23
N THR A 353 5.45 12.67 19.77
CA THR A 353 4.94 11.57 20.61
C THR A 353 5.91 10.42 20.76
N MET A 354 6.90 10.27 19.86
CA MET A 354 7.91 9.23 19.95
C MET A 354 9.32 9.82 20.08
N PRO A 355 10.07 9.49 21.14
CA PRO A 355 11.45 9.96 21.27
C PRO A 355 12.31 9.60 20.05
N ARG A 356 13.04 10.58 19.50
CA ARG A 356 13.94 10.40 18.32
C ARG A 356 14.91 9.22 18.46
N ARG A 357 15.33 8.90 19.69
CA ARG A 357 16.17 7.75 20.00
C ARG A 357 15.54 6.41 19.59
N ILE A 358 14.22 6.28 19.71
CA ILE A 358 13.46 5.08 19.32
C ILE A 358 13.38 5.00 17.79
N LEU A 359 13.13 6.14 17.13
CA LEU A 359 13.11 6.24 15.66
C LEU A 359 14.44 5.81 15.04
N ARG A 360 15.56 6.37 15.51
CA ARG A 360 16.91 5.99 15.06
C ARG A 360 17.12 4.47 15.12
N ARG A 361 16.66 3.81 16.19
CA ARG A 361 16.81 2.36 16.36
C ARG A 361 15.93 1.53 15.45
N ARG A 362 14.72 2.00 15.15
CA ARG A 362 13.81 1.31 14.23
C ARG A 362 14.29 1.40 12.79
N LEU A 363 14.87 2.53 12.40
CA LEU A 363 15.53 2.69 11.10
C LEU A 363 16.73 1.74 10.94
N ARG A 364 17.41 1.40 12.05
CA ARG A 364 18.58 0.51 12.08
C ARG A 364 19.75 1.01 11.23
N LEU A 365 19.74 2.27 10.83
CA LEU A 365 20.82 2.90 10.09
C LEU A 365 21.86 3.40 11.09
N ASN A 366 23.13 3.08 10.83
CA ASN A 366 24.24 3.60 11.61
C ASN A 366 24.87 4.78 10.88
N GLU A 367 25.36 5.74 11.64
CA GLU A 367 26.18 6.82 11.10
C GLU A 367 27.54 6.26 10.68
N ASN A 368 28.11 6.83 9.62
CA ASN A 368 29.37 6.42 9.00
C ASN A 368 29.36 5.00 8.41
N GLU A 369 28.18 4.46 8.07
CA GLU A 369 28.07 3.20 7.32
C GLU A 369 27.89 3.45 5.83
N THR A 370 28.39 2.52 5.00
CA THR A 370 28.10 2.51 3.56
C THR A 370 26.92 1.57 3.32
N THR A 371 25.87 2.08 2.71
CA THR A 371 24.63 1.34 2.42
C THR A 371 24.11 1.68 1.02
N THR A 372 23.09 0.96 0.57
CA THR A 372 22.37 1.30 -0.65
C THR A 372 21.13 2.15 -0.37
N ILE A 373 20.71 2.93 -1.36
CA ILE A 373 19.46 3.71 -1.29
C ILE A 373 18.27 2.77 -1.10
N SER A 374 18.24 1.66 -1.82
CA SER A 374 17.20 0.62 -1.65
C SER A 374 17.08 0.15 -0.20
N SER A 375 18.19 -0.05 0.51
CA SER A 375 18.15 -0.42 1.93
C SER A 375 17.59 0.71 2.82
N ILE A 376 17.91 1.97 2.53
CA ILE A 376 17.35 3.12 3.24
C ILE A 376 15.82 3.16 3.05
N GLU A 377 15.36 3.00 1.80
CA GLU A 377 13.94 2.99 1.47
C GLU A 377 13.19 1.85 2.15
N ASP A 378 13.73 0.63 2.15
CA ASP A 378 13.17 -0.51 2.89
C ASP A 378 12.98 -0.17 4.37
N ARG A 379 13.95 0.53 4.98
CA ARG A 379 13.89 0.91 6.41
C ARG A 379 12.90 2.05 6.67
N ILE A 380 12.74 2.96 5.71
CA ILE A 380 11.71 4.01 5.73
C ILE A 380 10.32 3.39 5.61
N GLU A 381 10.13 2.42 4.72
CA GLU A 381 8.88 1.66 4.57
C GLU A 381 8.56 0.83 5.81
N VAL A 382 9.56 0.18 6.42
CA VAL A 382 9.41 -0.51 7.71
C VAL A 382 8.95 0.46 8.80
N LEU A 383 9.49 1.68 8.83
CA LEU A 383 9.11 2.69 9.81
C LEU A 383 7.66 3.17 9.59
N PHE A 384 7.28 3.41 8.33
CA PHE A 384 5.89 3.72 7.95
C PHE A 384 4.93 2.58 8.32
N GLY A 385 5.31 1.33 8.03
CA GLY A 385 4.55 0.11 8.32
C GLY A 385 4.34 -0.19 9.81
N THR A 386 4.87 0.64 10.71
CA THR A 386 4.55 0.61 12.15
C THR A 386 3.19 1.22 12.48
N GLY A 387 2.55 1.93 11.54
CA GLY A 387 1.26 2.59 11.74
C GLY A 387 1.28 3.80 12.68
N HIS A 388 2.48 4.31 13.04
CA HIS A 388 2.63 5.50 13.88
C HIS A 388 2.69 6.81 13.06
N PHE A 389 2.85 6.71 11.73
CA PHE A 389 3.09 7.85 10.85
C PHE A 389 2.15 7.79 9.64
N ASN A 390 1.58 8.95 9.28
CA ASN A 390 0.87 9.13 8.01
C ASN A 390 1.86 9.34 6.85
N LYS A 391 3.07 9.81 7.15
CA LYS A 391 4.13 10.03 6.17
C LYS A 391 5.51 9.86 6.82
N VAL A 392 6.42 9.23 6.09
CA VAL A 392 7.85 9.16 6.42
C VAL A 392 8.62 9.53 5.15
N SER A 393 9.13 10.75 5.07
CA SER A 393 9.97 11.20 3.96
C SER A 393 11.45 11.24 4.35
N TYR A 394 12.31 11.20 3.35
CA TYR A 394 13.74 11.36 3.56
C TYR A 394 14.38 12.24 2.48
N ALA A 395 15.52 12.85 2.82
CA ALA A 395 16.38 13.60 1.91
C ALA A 395 17.84 13.22 2.17
N MET A 396 18.62 13.08 1.10
CA MET A 396 20.07 12.83 1.19
C MET A 396 20.82 14.10 0.84
N VAL A 397 21.31 14.81 1.85
CA VAL A 397 22.03 16.06 1.64
C VAL A 397 23.52 15.74 1.43
N PRO A 398 24.09 16.04 0.25
CA PRO A 398 25.49 15.76 -0.02
C PRO A 398 26.41 16.63 0.86
N THR A 399 27.56 16.06 1.22
CA THR A 399 28.70 16.72 1.90
C THR A 399 29.99 16.35 1.17
N ASP A 400 31.13 16.91 1.58
CA ASP A 400 32.43 16.71 0.90
C ASP A 400 32.83 15.24 0.72
N SER A 401 32.45 14.35 1.65
CA SER A 401 32.80 12.92 1.60
C SER A 401 31.67 11.95 1.97
N SER A 402 30.47 12.45 2.30
CA SER A 402 29.34 11.65 2.79
C SER A 402 27.99 12.26 2.40
N HIS A 403 26.89 11.60 2.73
CA HIS A 403 25.55 12.17 2.65
C HIS A 403 24.90 12.19 4.03
N HIS A 404 24.43 13.35 4.47
CA HIS A 404 23.58 13.44 5.65
C HIS A 404 22.17 12.97 5.29
N LEU A 405 21.62 12.08 6.10
CA LEU A 405 20.26 11.56 5.92
C LEU A 405 19.30 12.35 6.81
N GLN A 406 18.42 13.12 6.21
CA GLN A 406 17.34 13.78 6.92
C GLN A 406 16.06 12.95 6.76
N VAL A 407 15.45 12.55 7.87
CA VAL A 407 14.17 11.84 7.92
C VAL A 407 13.13 12.74 8.56
N ASN A 408 12.07 13.04 7.83
CA ASN A 408 10.95 13.85 8.31
C ASN A 408 9.73 12.94 8.46
N VAL A 409 9.11 12.92 9.63
CA VAL A 409 7.91 12.10 9.88
C VAL A 409 6.70 12.97 10.15
N GLU A 410 5.53 12.51 9.74
CA GLU A 410 4.24 13.10 10.10
C GLU A 410 3.45 12.06 10.91
N GLU A 411 3.16 12.39 12.17
CA GLU A 411 2.53 11.45 13.11
C GLU A 411 1.07 11.18 12.74
N ALA A 412 0.71 9.90 12.72
CA ALA A 412 -0.67 9.47 12.53
C ALA A 412 -1.54 9.83 13.73
N ALA A 413 -2.85 9.87 13.53
CA ALA A 413 -3.80 10.02 14.63
C ALA A 413 -3.64 8.87 15.63
N LYS A 414 -3.70 9.20 16.93
CA LYS A 414 -3.57 8.19 18.00
C LYS A 414 -4.74 7.20 17.97
N GLY A 415 -5.95 7.66 17.70
CA GLY A 415 -7.15 6.83 17.60
C GLY A 415 -7.62 6.68 16.15
N LEU A 416 -8.07 5.47 15.79
CA LEU A 416 -8.68 5.14 14.51
C LEU A 416 -9.92 4.28 14.74
N LEU A 417 -11.04 4.68 14.12
CA LEU A 417 -12.24 3.87 13.99
C LEU A 417 -12.27 3.29 12.58
N LYS A 418 -12.35 1.96 12.46
CA LYS A 418 -12.33 1.27 11.17
C LYS A 418 -13.52 0.35 11.02
N THR A 419 -14.05 0.25 9.81
CA THR A 419 -15.24 -0.58 9.54
C THR A 419 -15.12 -1.38 8.26
N ALA A 420 -15.67 -2.58 8.26
CA ALA A 420 -15.80 -3.44 7.08
C ALA A 420 -17.18 -4.10 7.05
N ILE A 421 -17.56 -4.59 5.87
CA ILE A 421 -18.71 -5.47 5.68
C ILE A 421 -18.24 -6.75 4.99
N PHE A 422 -18.90 -7.85 5.29
CA PHE A 422 -18.64 -9.13 4.64
C PHE A 422 -19.90 -9.96 4.47
N TYR A 423 -19.83 -10.91 3.55
CA TYR A 423 -20.78 -12.00 3.43
C TYR A 423 -20.02 -13.26 3.01
N ASP A 424 -20.20 -14.36 3.72
CA ASP A 424 -19.72 -15.67 3.24
C ASP A 424 -20.74 -16.79 3.50
N SER A 425 -20.59 -17.90 2.78
CA SER A 425 -21.49 -19.05 2.88
C SER A 425 -21.58 -19.66 4.28
N GLU A 426 -20.55 -19.48 5.13
CA GLU A 426 -20.50 -20.03 6.48
C GLU A 426 -20.98 -19.06 7.57
N ASN A 427 -20.63 -17.77 7.49
CA ASN A 427 -20.86 -16.75 8.52
C ASN A 427 -21.98 -15.78 8.16
N ARG A 428 -22.50 -15.87 6.92
CA ARG A 428 -23.53 -15.00 6.36
C ARG A 428 -23.08 -13.54 6.37
N ALA A 429 -24.05 -12.64 6.24
CA ALA A 429 -23.78 -11.21 6.24
C ALA A 429 -23.36 -10.74 7.63
N GLY A 430 -22.33 -9.90 7.68
CA GLY A 430 -21.86 -9.27 8.89
C GLY A 430 -21.09 -7.98 8.65
N ALA A 431 -20.75 -7.31 9.73
CA ALA A 431 -19.96 -6.10 9.73
C ALA A 431 -18.89 -6.17 10.82
N THR A 432 -17.69 -5.68 10.50
CA THR A 432 -16.59 -5.56 11.45
C THR A 432 -16.46 -4.11 11.89
N ILE A 433 -16.35 -3.88 13.19
CA ILE A 433 -16.01 -2.57 13.77
C ILE A 433 -14.72 -2.73 14.56
N ASN A 434 -13.74 -1.89 14.28
CA ASN A 434 -12.45 -1.86 14.95
C ASN A 434 -12.17 -0.47 15.53
N PHE A 435 -11.74 -0.43 16.78
CA PHE A 435 -11.18 0.76 17.39
C PHE A 435 -9.74 0.48 17.80
N THR A 436 -8.80 1.19 17.19
CA THR A 436 -7.38 1.14 17.51
C THR A 436 -6.97 2.44 18.16
N HIS A 437 -6.31 2.38 19.33
CA HIS A 437 -5.76 3.57 19.99
C HIS A 437 -4.33 3.34 20.46
N ARG A 438 -3.43 4.24 20.08
CA ARG A 438 -2.02 4.25 20.50
C ARG A 438 -1.83 5.11 21.72
N ASN A 439 -1.02 4.63 22.66
CA ASN A 439 -0.70 5.31 23.90
C ASN A 439 -1.95 5.67 24.72
N LEU A 440 -2.92 4.74 24.82
CA LEU A 440 -4.18 4.99 25.53
C LEU A 440 -3.97 5.12 27.04
N LEU A 441 -3.37 4.10 27.68
CA LEU A 441 -3.04 4.12 29.12
C LEU A 441 -1.56 4.37 29.39
N TRP A 442 -0.67 3.89 28.52
CA TRP A 442 0.79 4.03 28.69
C TRP A 442 1.47 4.36 27.35
N GLU A 443 2.55 5.14 27.36
CA GLU A 443 3.34 5.41 26.15
C GLU A 443 3.97 4.14 25.55
N GLY A 444 4.11 4.05 24.24
CA GLY A 444 4.57 2.84 23.58
C GLY A 444 3.61 1.66 23.74
N SER A 445 2.30 1.92 23.86
CA SER A 445 1.26 0.90 23.91
C SER A 445 0.28 1.02 22.75
N ARG A 446 -0.39 -0.08 22.44
CA ARG A 446 -1.46 -0.16 21.46
C ARG A 446 -2.62 -0.93 22.05
N PHE A 447 -3.78 -0.30 22.03
CA PHE A 447 -5.07 -0.91 22.34
C PHE A 447 -5.82 -1.15 21.03
N VAL A 448 -6.38 -2.34 20.88
CA VAL A 448 -7.29 -2.70 19.80
C VAL A 448 -8.52 -3.32 20.44
N ALA A 449 -9.70 -2.85 20.05
CA ALA A 449 -10.97 -3.49 20.33
C ALA A 449 -11.70 -3.69 19.02
N GLU A 450 -12.04 -4.93 18.71
CA GLU A 450 -12.67 -5.31 17.47
C GLU A 450 -13.87 -6.22 17.71
N ALA A 451 -14.92 -6.04 16.91
CA ALA A 451 -16.10 -6.87 16.93
C ALA A 451 -16.57 -7.19 15.50
N ASP A 452 -16.77 -8.48 15.23
CA ASP A 452 -17.58 -8.95 14.10
C ASP A 452 -19.02 -9.15 14.57
N LEU A 453 -19.92 -8.42 13.94
CA LEU A 453 -21.36 -8.47 14.16
C LEU A 453 -21.99 -9.24 13.00
N GLY A 454 -22.65 -10.35 13.29
CA GLY A 454 -23.27 -11.21 12.27
C GLY A 454 -23.95 -12.41 12.93
N GLN A 455 -24.13 -13.50 12.18
CA GLN A 455 -24.68 -14.74 12.75
C GLN A 455 -23.77 -15.31 13.85
N ASN A 456 -22.46 -15.31 13.61
CA ASN A 456 -21.44 -15.63 14.61
C ASN A 456 -20.88 -14.32 15.15
N ILE A 457 -21.05 -14.07 16.45
CA ILE A 457 -20.48 -12.88 17.09
C ILE A 457 -19.07 -13.21 17.54
N ARG A 458 -18.11 -12.34 17.20
CA ARG A 458 -16.74 -12.42 17.70
C ARG A 458 -16.30 -11.06 18.20
N THR A 459 -15.59 -11.02 19.32
CA THR A 459 -14.90 -9.83 19.79
C THR A 459 -13.47 -10.16 20.16
N ASP A 460 -12.53 -9.30 19.79
CA ASP A 460 -11.12 -9.40 20.16
C ASP A 460 -10.68 -8.06 20.77
N ILE A 461 -10.19 -8.13 22.01
CA ILE A 461 -9.59 -7.00 22.71
C ILE A 461 -8.13 -7.34 22.95
N ASN A 462 -7.24 -6.45 22.50
CA ASN A 462 -5.81 -6.64 22.59
C ASN A 462 -5.14 -5.38 23.13
N TYR A 463 -4.32 -5.54 24.16
CA TYR A 463 -3.49 -4.49 24.72
C TYR A 463 -2.03 -4.93 24.67
N LEU A 464 -1.24 -4.25 23.85
CA LEU A 464 0.17 -4.52 23.66
C LEU A 464 0.99 -3.36 24.22
N LYS A 465 1.99 -3.64 25.07
CA LYS A 465 2.90 -2.65 25.64
C LYS A 465 4.33 -3.02 25.31
N TYR A 466 4.98 -2.23 24.46
CA TYR A 466 6.40 -2.40 24.17
C TYR A 466 7.25 -2.02 25.39
N MET A 467 8.29 -2.82 25.62
CA MET A 467 9.20 -2.73 26.74
C MET A 467 10.67 -2.82 26.28
N GLY A 468 11.55 -2.34 27.16
CA GLY A 468 13.00 -2.40 26.96
C GLY A 468 13.53 -1.37 25.97
N TYR A 469 14.86 -1.25 25.93
CA TYR A 469 15.55 -0.19 25.20
C TYR A 469 15.39 -0.26 23.67
N ARG A 470 15.11 -1.44 23.12
CA ARG A 470 14.95 -1.69 21.67
C ARG A 470 13.49 -1.75 21.22
N ASN A 471 12.50 -1.68 22.12
CA ASN A 471 11.06 -1.89 21.85
C ASN A 471 10.77 -3.17 21.02
N GLN A 472 11.54 -4.23 21.26
CA GLN A 472 11.38 -5.53 20.60
C GLN A 472 10.57 -6.49 21.46
N LEU A 473 10.68 -6.37 22.78
CA LEU A 473 9.90 -7.13 23.74
C LEU A 473 8.59 -6.37 24.03
N ALA A 474 7.48 -7.08 24.15
CA ALA A 474 6.20 -6.51 24.50
C ALA A 474 5.42 -7.42 25.45
N ALA A 475 4.74 -6.84 26.44
CA ALA A 475 3.70 -7.53 27.18
C ALA A 475 2.40 -7.45 26.39
N LYS A 476 1.64 -8.54 26.42
CA LYS A 476 0.37 -8.68 25.75
C LYS A 476 -0.68 -9.14 26.75
N LEU A 477 -1.78 -8.41 26.79
CA LEU A 477 -3.02 -8.82 27.45
C LEU A 477 -4.10 -8.86 26.38
N SER A 478 -4.79 -9.98 26.22
CA SER A 478 -5.92 -10.07 25.30
C SER A 478 -7.11 -10.81 25.88
N SER A 479 -8.28 -10.49 25.35
CA SER A 479 -9.54 -11.14 25.66
C SER A 479 -10.29 -11.38 24.37
N GLN A 480 -10.61 -12.63 24.09
CA GLN A 480 -11.42 -13.02 22.96
C GLN A 480 -12.74 -13.62 23.45
N TYR A 481 -13.82 -13.26 22.77
CA TYR A 481 -15.12 -13.89 22.97
C TYR A 481 -15.69 -14.26 21.62
N PHE A 482 -16.30 -15.44 21.54
CA PHE A 482 -17.05 -15.83 20.36
C PHE A 482 -18.26 -16.68 20.71
N LYS A 483 -19.31 -16.49 19.91
CA LYS A 483 -20.57 -17.20 19.97
C LYS A 483 -20.86 -17.82 18.60
N ASN A 484 -21.03 -19.12 18.58
CA ASN A 484 -21.25 -19.88 17.36
C ASN A 484 -22.02 -21.18 17.62
N ASP A 485 -22.53 -21.81 16.57
CA ASP A 485 -23.06 -23.17 16.65
C ASP A 485 -21.92 -24.19 16.60
N PHE A 486 -22.01 -25.23 17.43
CA PHE A 486 -21.01 -26.28 17.61
C PHE A 486 -21.65 -27.65 17.44
N ALA A 487 -21.08 -28.48 16.57
CA ALA A 487 -21.55 -29.84 16.36
C ALA A 487 -20.86 -30.82 17.32
N LEU A 488 -21.63 -31.70 17.95
CA LEU A 488 -21.11 -32.84 18.69
C LEU A 488 -21.00 -34.06 17.79
N PHE A 489 -19.96 -34.87 18.02
CA PHE A 489 -19.71 -36.12 17.31
C PHE A 489 -19.62 -37.28 18.29
N ASN A 490 -20.02 -38.47 17.84
CA ASN A 490 -19.72 -39.71 18.54
C ASN A 490 -18.33 -40.26 18.14
N ASN A 491 -17.90 -41.35 18.78
CA ASN A 491 -16.61 -41.99 18.51
C ASN A 491 -16.46 -42.54 17.09
N SER A 492 -17.57 -42.75 16.34
CA SER A 492 -17.52 -43.11 14.92
C SER A 492 -17.43 -41.89 13.97
N GLY A 493 -17.38 -40.67 14.52
CA GLY A 493 -17.28 -39.42 13.77
C GLY A 493 -18.59 -38.90 13.18
N SER A 494 -19.73 -39.51 13.54
CA SER A 494 -21.06 -39.08 13.12
C SER A 494 -21.56 -37.94 14.00
N LYS A 495 -22.15 -36.92 13.38
CA LYS A 495 -22.73 -35.76 14.08
C LYS A 495 -23.98 -36.21 14.85
N VAL A 496 -23.99 -36.01 16.16
CA VAL A 496 -25.09 -36.43 17.06
C VAL A 496 -25.95 -35.26 17.54
N ALA A 497 -25.39 -34.05 17.60
CA ALA A 497 -26.12 -32.88 18.07
C ALA A 497 -25.52 -31.55 17.60
N ILE A 498 -26.29 -30.47 17.78
CA ILE A 498 -25.83 -29.09 17.62
C ILE A 498 -26.12 -28.34 18.93
N LEU A 499 -25.07 -27.74 19.49
CA LEU A 499 -25.10 -26.92 20.69
C LEU A 499 -24.74 -25.48 20.32
N GLN A 500 -25.31 -24.51 21.02
CA GLN A 500 -24.80 -23.15 20.97
C GLN A 500 -23.59 -23.04 21.92
N ARG A 501 -22.47 -22.54 21.41
CA ARG A 501 -21.21 -22.41 22.13
C ARG A 501 -20.85 -20.95 22.35
N ASN A 502 -20.56 -20.62 23.60
CA ASN A 502 -20.02 -19.33 24.01
C ASN A 502 -18.65 -19.56 24.67
N THR A 503 -17.58 -19.09 24.03
CA THR A 503 -16.22 -19.23 24.58
C THR A 503 -15.64 -17.88 24.90
N ASN A 504 -15.00 -17.77 26.06
CA ASN A 504 -14.20 -16.62 26.48
C ASN A 504 -12.76 -17.10 26.67
N ILE A 505 -11.80 -16.39 26.12
CA ILE A 505 -10.38 -16.69 26.23
C ILE A 505 -9.68 -15.44 26.73
N GLY A 506 -9.11 -15.50 27.93
CA GLY A 506 -8.23 -14.47 28.46
C GLY A 506 -6.78 -14.91 28.33
N THR A 507 -5.91 -14.08 27.76
CA THR A 507 -4.49 -14.38 27.64
C THR A 507 -3.62 -13.27 28.19
N LEU A 508 -2.60 -13.68 28.95
CA LEU A 508 -1.55 -12.80 29.46
C LEU A 508 -0.21 -13.39 29.05
N GLY A 509 0.62 -12.60 28.39
CA GLY A 509 1.89 -13.10 27.90
C GLY A 509 2.87 -12.01 27.52
N TRP A 510 3.94 -12.45 26.90
CA TRP A 510 4.93 -11.58 26.32
C TRP A 510 5.33 -12.11 24.94
N GLN A 511 5.78 -11.20 24.09
CA GLN A 511 6.27 -11.54 22.77
C GLN A 511 7.49 -10.68 22.42
N THR A 512 8.36 -11.23 21.58
CA THR A 512 9.47 -10.53 20.97
C THR A 512 9.33 -10.51 19.46
N THR A 513 9.48 -9.33 18.88
CA THR A 513 9.41 -9.08 17.45
C THR A 513 10.64 -8.26 17.09
N THR A 514 11.58 -8.87 16.37
CA THR A 514 12.80 -8.16 15.96
C THR A 514 12.67 -7.58 14.57
N ASN A 515 11.82 -8.08 13.69
CA ASN A 515 11.61 -7.54 12.35
C ASN A 515 10.14 -7.68 11.96
N ASN A 516 9.82 -7.36 10.71
CA ASN A 516 8.44 -7.39 10.22
C ASN A 516 7.96 -8.79 9.82
N SER A 517 8.81 -9.81 9.95
CA SER A 517 8.55 -11.13 9.39
C SER A 517 8.18 -12.16 10.45
N TRP A 518 8.60 -12.00 11.71
CA TRP A 518 8.36 -13.02 12.72
C TRP A 518 8.15 -12.47 14.14
N THR A 519 7.44 -13.25 14.95
CA THR A 519 7.24 -13.03 16.39
C THR A 519 7.38 -14.35 17.13
N LEU A 520 8.03 -14.32 18.29
CA LEU A 520 8.12 -15.44 19.23
C LEU A 520 7.54 -14.98 20.56
N GLY A 521 6.77 -15.82 21.25
CA GLY A 521 6.21 -15.44 22.54
C GLY A 521 5.76 -16.61 23.40
N GLN A 522 5.37 -16.26 24.62
CA GLN A 522 4.80 -17.17 25.59
C GLN A 522 3.58 -16.53 26.23
N GLN A 523 2.56 -17.33 26.53
CA GLN A 523 1.32 -16.84 27.13
C GLN A 523 0.73 -17.86 28.10
N LEU A 524 0.14 -17.34 29.17
CA LEU A 524 -0.80 -18.03 30.01
C LEU A 524 -2.21 -17.71 29.48
N GLU A 525 -3.00 -18.76 29.26
CA GLU A 525 -4.34 -18.67 28.73
C GLU A 525 -5.34 -19.28 29.71
N TYR A 526 -6.47 -18.60 29.88
CA TYR A 526 -7.65 -19.12 30.56
C TYR A 526 -8.81 -19.17 29.57
N LYS A 527 -9.30 -20.39 29.29
CA LYS A 527 -10.41 -20.64 28.38
C LYS A 527 -11.62 -21.10 29.16
N LEU A 528 -12.75 -20.43 28.94
CA LEU A 528 -14.05 -20.79 29.50
C LEU A 528 -15.08 -20.95 28.38
N THR A 529 -15.47 -22.19 28.14
CA THR A 529 -16.48 -22.58 27.15
C THR A 529 -17.78 -22.92 27.87
N ARG A 530 -18.89 -22.34 27.41
CA ARG A 530 -20.25 -22.66 27.85
C ARG A 530 -21.03 -23.19 26.65
N LEU A 531 -21.61 -24.36 26.80
CA LEU A 531 -22.38 -25.07 25.79
C LEU A 531 -23.84 -25.15 26.22
N TYR A 532 -24.74 -24.78 25.32
CA TYR A 532 -26.18 -24.78 25.53
C TYR A 532 -26.85 -25.69 24.49
N PRO A 533 -27.53 -26.76 24.92
CA PRO A 533 -28.28 -27.63 24.01
C PRO A 533 -29.41 -26.90 23.28
N GLN A 534 -29.47 -27.04 21.96
CA GLN A 534 -30.48 -26.38 21.10
C GLN A 534 -31.46 -27.36 20.45
N VAL A 535 -31.00 -28.57 20.09
CA VAL A 535 -31.78 -29.59 19.38
C VAL A 535 -31.75 -30.91 20.17
N ALA A 536 -32.85 -31.67 20.10
CA ALA A 536 -32.92 -32.99 20.73
C ALA A 536 -31.93 -33.99 20.12
N GLY A 537 -31.17 -34.67 20.98
CA GLY A 537 -30.19 -35.68 20.58
C GLY A 537 -29.72 -36.47 21.79
N GLN A 538 -29.32 -37.72 21.56
CA GLN A 538 -28.68 -38.57 22.58
C GLN A 538 -27.20 -38.67 22.25
N VAL A 539 -26.33 -38.42 23.22
CA VAL A 539 -24.88 -38.58 23.10
C VAL A 539 -24.47 -39.87 23.77
N ASN A 540 -23.91 -40.81 23.02
CA ASN A 540 -23.23 -41.97 23.60
C ASN A 540 -21.79 -41.58 23.96
N LEU A 541 -21.55 -41.36 25.24
CA LEU A 541 -20.22 -41.45 25.85
C LEU A 541 -19.93 -42.94 26.09
N ASP A 542 -18.66 -43.37 26.11
CA ASP A 542 -18.24 -44.79 26.08
C ASP A 542 -18.91 -45.72 27.10
N THR A 543 -19.50 -45.17 28.16
CA THR A 543 -20.25 -45.92 29.19
C THR A 543 -21.68 -45.42 29.43
N MET A 544 -22.13 -44.34 28.78
CA MET A 544 -23.42 -43.70 29.08
C MET A 544 -24.06 -43.00 27.87
N THR A 545 -25.35 -43.27 27.65
CA THR A 545 -26.21 -42.47 26.76
C THR A 545 -26.77 -41.29 27.54
N VAL A 546 -26.32 -40.08 27.21
CA VAL A 546 -26.76 -38.83 27.84
C VAL A 546 -27.72 -38.14 26.91
N ASP A 547 -28.96 -37.97 27.35
CA ASP A 547 -29.89 -37.07 26.66
C ASP A 547 -29.50 -35.63 27.00
N ILE A 548 -28.73 -35.02 26.11
CA ILE A 548 -28.27 -33.63 26.23
C ILE A 548 -29.44 -32.64 26.32
N THR A 549 -30.68 -33.01 26.01
CA THR A 549 -31.85 -32.14 26.26
C THR A 549 -32.16 -31.93 27.73
N GLN A 550 -31.70 -32.84 28.60
CA GLN A 550 -31.88 -32.76 30.05
C GLN A 550 -30.87 -31.79 30.70
N LEU A 551 -29.86 -31.35 29.94
CA LEU A 551 -28.88 -30.38 30.40
C LEU A 551 -29.33 -28.97 30.04
N GLU A 552 -29.22 -28.05 30.99
CA GLU A 552 -29.35 -26.62 30.72
C GLU A 552 -28.05 -26.06 30.16
N GLN A 553 -26.93 -26.52 30.72
CA GLN A 553 -25.62 -25.94 30.44
C GLN A 553 -24.49 -26.91 30.77
N LEU A 554 -23.52 -26.99 29.86
CA LEU A 554 -22.22 -27.61 30.11
C LEU A 554 -21.13 -26.52 30.10
N LYS A 555 -20.28 -26.48 31.11
CA LYS A 555 -19.15 -25.55 31.17
C LYS A 555 -17.84 -26.33 31.23
N VAL A 556 -16.89 -25.94 30.39
CA VAL A 556 -15.53 -26.44 30.37
C VAL A 556 -14.61 -25.26 30.63
N ARG A 557 -13.71 -25.40 31.62
CA ARG A 557 -12.69 -24.39 31.92
C ARG A 557 -11.32 -25.05 32.00
N ASN A 558 -10.35 -24.42 31.37
CA ASN A 558 -8.96 -24.86 31.44
C ASN A 558 -8.02 -23.66 31.49
N TRP A 559 -6.85 -23.92 32.08
CA TRP A 559 -5.70 -23.05 32.03
C TRP A 559 -4.64 -23.74 31.17
N SER A 560 -3.95 -22.97 30.34
CA SER A 560 -2.84 -23.49 29.54
C SER A 560 -1.67 -22.51 29.51
N PHE A 561 -0.47 -23.07 29.41
CA PHE A 561 0.74 -22.33 29.11
C PHE A 561 1.18 -22.66 27.69
N SER A 562 1.30 -21.66 26.84
CA SER A 562 1.67 -21.82 25.43
C SER A 562 2.94 -21.07 25.08
N SER A 563 3.79 -21.71 24.26
CA SER A 563 4.85 -21.04 23.51
C SER A 563 4.48 -21.02 22.04
N PHE A 564 4.67 -19.89 21.36
CA PHE A 564 4.30 -19.75 19.96
C PHE A 564 5.39 -19.04 19.13
N PHE A 565 5.52 -19.46 17.88
CA PHE A 565 6.31 -18.80 16.85
C PHE A 565 5.43 -18.51 15.64
N LYS A 566 5.40 -17.26 15.19
CA LYS A 566 4.65 -16.81 14.02
C LYS A 566 5.62 -16.23 12.99
N LEU A 567 5.44 -16.59 11.73
CA LEU A 567 6.14 -16.07 10.57
C LEU A 567 5.11 -15.57 9.56
N ASN A 568 5.30 -14.37 9.00
CA ASN A 568 4.52 -13.87 7.89
C ASN A 568 5.38 -12.98 6.98
N THR A 569 5.70 -13.47 5.79
CA THR A 569 6.45 -12.76 4.74
C THR A 569 5.64 -12.58 3.47
N LEU A 570 4.31 -12.78 3.54
CA LEU A 570 3.42 -12.59 2.40
C LEU A 570 3.47 -11.14 1.91
N ASP A 571 3.37 -10.96 0.60
CA ASP A 571 3.32 -9.64 -0.04
C ASP A 571 1.94 -8.98 0.08
N ARG A 572 0.87 -9.78 0.15
CA ARG A 572 -0.54 -9.35 0.24
C ARG A 572 -1.36 -10.33 1.08
N HIS A 573 -2.49 -9.87 1.64
CA HIS A 573 -3.43 -10.76 2.37
C HIS A 573 -4.25 -11.63 1.42
N TYR A 574 -4.86 -10.99 0.42
CA TYR A 574 -5.71 -11.67 -0.55
C TYR A 574 -4.93 -11.90 -1.84
N TYR A 575 -5.02 -13.12 -2.37
CA TYR A 575 -4.31 -13.56 -3.56
C TYR A 575 -2.80 -13.22 -3.51
N PRO A 576 -2.07 -13.61 -2.44
CA PRO A 576 -0.63 -13.38 -2.36
C PRO A 576 0.08 -13.97 -3.57
N THR A 577 1.16 -13.31 -4.02
CA THR A 577 1.95 -13.78 -5.17
C THR A 577 3.24 -14.46 -4.73
N LYS A 578 3.72 -14.15 -3.52
CA LYS A 578 4.94 -14.69 -2.93
C LYS A 578 4.94 -14.63 -1.40
N GLY A 579 5.72 -15.49 -0.77
CA GLY A 579 6.02 -15.44 0.67
C GLY A 579 5.40 -16.60 1.45
N TRP A 580 5.55 -16.56 2.77
CA TRP A 580 5.14 -17.63 3.68
C TRP A 580 4.40 -17.07 4.90
N LYS A 581 3.35 -17.76 5.33
CA LYS A 581 2.68 -17.57 6.62
C LYS A 581 2.75 -18.89 7.40
N ALA A 582 3.40 -18.89 8.55
CA ALA A 582 3.49 -20.07 9.40
C ALA A 582 3.25 -19.75 10.87
N GLU A 583 2.66 -20.68 11.60
CA GLU A 583 2.42 -20.61 13.03
C GLU A 583 2.72 -21.97 13.65
N LEU A 584 3.57 -21.98 14.68
CA LEU A 584 3.86 -23.14 15.51
C LEU A 584 3.50 -22.78 16.95
N GLN A 585 2.67 -23.60 17.59
CA GLN A 585 2.28 -23.43 18.98
C GLN A 585 2.40 -24.76 19.72
N GLY A 586 3.10 -24.74 20.85
CA GLY A 586 3.11 -25.82 21.84
C GLY A 586 2.42 -25.34 23.10
N SER A 587 1.38 -26.05 23.53
CA SER A 587 0.53 -25.71 24.68
C SER A 587 0.54 -26.85 25.68
N PHE A 588 0.82 -26.54 26.95
CA PHE A 588 0.60 -27.42 28.07
C PHE A 588 -0.70 -27.02 28.76
N ILE A 589 -1.71 -27.88 28.69
CA ILE A 589 -3.01 -27.67 29.34
C ILE A 589 -2.91 -28.30 30.74
N PHE A 590 -3.13 -27.51 31.80
CA PHE A 590 -2.98 -27.97 33.19
C PHE A 590 -4.08 -28.93 33.67
N GLY A 591 -5.03 -29.27 32.80
CA GLY A 591 -6.23 -30.04 33.09
C GLY A 591 -7.50 -29.26 32.75
N SER A 592 -8.58 -29.99 32.45
CA SER A 592 -9.88 -29.42 32.12
C SER A 592 -10.89 -29.77 33.19
N ARG A 593 -11.56 -28.74 33.73
CA ARG A 593 -12.63 -28.92 34.71
C ARG A 593 -13.98 -28.76 34.07
N PHE A 594 -14.89 -29.67 34.40
CA PHE A 594 -16.25 -29.69 33.88
C PHE A 594 -17.23 -29.29 34.97
N SER A 595 -18.30 -28.63 34.57
CA SER A 595 -19.47 -28.46 35.43
C SER A 595 -20.71 -28.48 34.58
N VAL A 596 -21.71 -29.19 35.07
CA VAL A 596 -22.98 -29.39 34.39
C VAL A 596 -24.07 -28.73 35.22
N ARG A 597 -25.03 -28.12 34.54
CA ARG A 597 -26.31 -27.75 35.12
C ARG A 597 -27.40 -28.52 34.41
N ALA A 598 -28.19 -29.27 35.17
CA ALA A 598 -29.31 -30.02 34.66
C ALA A 598 -30.61 -29.23 34.78
N LYS A 599 -31.63 -29.60 34.00
CA LYS A 599 -32.98 -29.08 34.14
C LYS A 599 -33.62 -29.60 35.44
N GLU A 600 -34.65 -28.92 35.91
CA GLU A 600 -35.41 -29.32 37.08
C GLU A 600 -35.89 -30.79 36.97
N GLY A 601 -35.62 -31.59 38.02
CA GLY A 601 -35.91 -33.03 38.04
C GLY A 601 -34.77 -33.95 37.54
N HIS A 602 -33.63 -33.38 37.12
CA HIS A 602 -32.50 -34.13 36.53
C HIS A 602 -31.15 -33.85 37.21
N SER A 603 -31.15 -33.41 38.48
CA SER A 603 -29.93 -33.03 39.24
C SER A 603 -28.92 -34.17 39.40
N GLU A 604 -29.35 -35.42 39.25
CA GLU A 604 -28.50 -36.61 39.20
C GLU A 604 -27.38 -36.54 38.13
N TRP A 605 -27.57 -35.76 37.07
CA TRP A 605 -26.52 -35.53 36.07
C TRP A 605 -25.44 -34.56 36.54
N GLU A 606 -25.75 -33.68 37.47
CA GLU A 606 -24.76 -32.76 38.06
C GLU A 606 -23.75 -33.55 38.90
N ASP A 607 -24.21 -34.56 39.64
CA ASP A 607 -23.34 -35.42 40.46
C ASP A 607 -22.54 -36.40 39.59
N LYS A 608 -23.14 -36.96 38.54
CA LYS A 608 -22.47 -37.94 37.64
C LYS A 608 -21.41 -37.32 36.73
N MET A 609 -21.59 -36.08 36.29
CA MET A 609 -20.63 -35.39 35.41
C MET A 609 -19.79 -34.31 36.11
N GLY A 610 -20.10 -34.00 37.38
CA GLY A 610 -19.48 -32.90 38.13
C GLY A 610 -18.08 -33.18 38.69
N HIS A 611 -17.58 -34.42 38.58
CA HIS A 611 -16.34 -34.87 39.24
C HIS A 611 -15.20 -35.29 38.31
N ASP A 612 -15.40 -35.29 36.99
CA ASP A 612 -14.35 -35.70 36.04
C ASP A 612 -13.44 -34.52 35.68
N ASP A 613 -12.49 -34.18 36.55
CA ASP A 613 -11.35 -33.33 36.16
C ASP A 613 -10.43 -34.16 35.25
N MET A 614 -10.13 -33.66 34.06
CA MET A 614 -9.19 -34.32 33.15
C MET A 614 -7.75 -33.98 33.46
N ASP A 615 -6.88 -34.98 33.34
CA ASP A 615 -5.44 -34.86 33.55
C ASP A 615 -4.78 -33.83 32.60
N PRO A 616 -3.64 -33.23 33.00
CA PRO A 616 -2.87 -32.36 32.13
C PRO A 616 -2.42 -33.06 30.84
N TYR A 617 -2.41 -32.32 29.72
CA TYR A 617 -1.96 -32.83 28.43
C TYR A 617 -1.28 -31.75 27.60
N PHE A 618 -0.50 -32.17 26.60
CA PHE A 618 0.13 -31.25 25.64
C PHE A 618 -0.64 -31.25 24.33
N LYS A 619 -0.71 -30.07 23.70
CA LYS A 619 -1.17 -29.84 22.33
C LYS A 619 -0.04 -29.20 21.53
N VAL A 620 0.23 -29.72 20.34
CA VAL A 620 1.14 -29.12 19.37
C VAL A 620 0.34 -28.83 18.10
N ALA A 621 0.36 -27.57 17.66
CA ALA A 621 -0.26 -27.11 16.43
C ALA A 621 0.78 -26.45 15.53
N LEU A 622 0.84 -26.85 14.27
CA LEU A 622 1.66 -26.25 13.23
C LEU A 622 0.78 -25.97 12.02
N SER A 623 0.88 -24.78 11.46
CA SER A 623 0.37 -24.45 10.13
C SER A 623 1.44 -23.68 9.35
N ALA A 624 1.61 -23.99 8.08
CA ALA A 624 2.54 -23.33 7.19
C ALA A 624 1.95 -23.28 5.77
N ASN A 625 1.70 -22.07 5.29
CA ASN A 625 1.18 -21.80 3.97
C ASN A 625 2.18 -20.93 3.20
N GLY A 626 2.61 -21.39 2.03
CA GLY A 626 3.58 -20.73 1.18
C GLY A 626 3.02 -20.46 -0.21
N VAL A 627 3.43 -19.34 -0.80
CA VAL A 627 3.20 -19.03 -2.20
C VAL A 627 4.53 -18.76 -2.88
N VAL A 628 4.78 -19.49 -3.96
CA VAL A 628 6.03 -19.40 -4.73
C VAL A 628 5.69 -18.97 -6.16
N PRO A 629 6.19 -17.81 -6.64
CA PRO A 629 5.93 -17.37 -8.00
C PRO A 629 6.65 -18.28 -9.00
N LEU A 630 5.90 -18.80 -9.98
CA LEU A 630 6.46 -19.58 -11.09
C LEU A 630 6.67 -18.71 -12.34
N ARG A 631 5.76 -17.74 -12.57
CA ARG A 631 5.81 -16.70 -13.62
C ARG A 631 5.14 -15.43 -13.10
N HIS A 632 5.13 -14.36 -13.89
CA HIS A 632 4.54 -13.07 -13.48
C HIS A 632 3.06 -13.11 -13.05
N ASN A 633 2.31 -14.15 -13.46
CA ASN A 633 0.86 -14.29 -13.26
C ASN A 633 0.49 -15.70 -12.80
N LEU A 634 1.47 -16.52 -12.41
CA LEU A 634 1.26 -17.91 -11.99
C LEU A 634 2.09 -18.17 -10.73
N SER A 635 1.43 -18.62 -9.67
CA SER A 635 2.06 -18.98 -8.41
C SER A 635 1.65 -20.38 -7.96
N LEU A 636 2.59 -21.11 -7.37
CA LEU A 636 2.38 -22.36 -6.67
C LEU A 636 1.98 -22.08 -5.22
N MET A 637 0.91 -22.72 -4.76
CA MET A 637 0.44 -22.67 -3.37
C MET A 637 0.79 -23.97 -2.67
N LEU A 638 1.41 -23.86 -1.50
CA LEU A 638 1.82 -24.98 -0.65
C LEU A 638 1.20 -24.81 0.72
N GLY A 639 0.63 -25.87 1.28
CA GLY A 639 0.08 -25.89 2.62
C GLY A 639 0.56 -27.13 3.37
N GLN A 640 0.95 -26.96 4.62
CA GLN A 640 1.25 -28.06 5.53
C GLN A 640 0.77 -27.69 6.92
N GLY A 641 0.12 -28.62 7.60
CA GLY A 641 -0.14 -28.45 9.01
C GLY A 641 -0.31 -29.77 9.75
N LEU A 642 -0.28 -29.64 11.07
CA LEU A 642 -0.26 -30.71 12.03
C LEU A 642 -0.99 -30.23 13.29
N VAL A 643 -1.91 -31.02 13.80
CA VAL A 643 -2.46 -30.89 15.14
C VAL A 643 -2.25 -32.22 15.85
N MET A 644 -1.66 -32.17 17.04
CA MET A 644 -1.35 -33.35 17.84
C MET A 644 -1.61 -33.09 19.31
N TYR A 645 -2.18 -34.08 19.99
CA TYR A 645 -2.38 -34.13 21.44
C TYR A 645 -1.62 -35.31 22.02
N THR A 646 -1.09 -35.17 23.23
CA THR A 646 -0.48 -36.30 23.96
C THR A 646 -1.49 -37.21 24.64
N ASN A 647 -2.74 -36.74 24.77
CA ASN A 647 -3.85 -37.53 25.29
C ASN A 647 -4.86 -37.79 24.17
N ASN A 648 -5.38 -39.01 24.11
CA ASN A 648 -6.34 -39.45 23.10
C ASN A 648 -7.80 -39.32 23.56
N ASP A 649 -8.02 -39.06 24.85
CA ASP A 649 -9.31 -38.68 25.40
C ASP A 649 -9.32 -37.17 25.56
N LEU A 650 -10.01 -36.46 24.67
CA LEU A 650 -10.11 -34.99 24.70
C LEU A 650 -11.43 -34.53 25.32
N PRO A 651 -11.44 -33.41 26.07
CA PRO A 651 -12.66 -32.75 26.50
C PRO A 651 -13.63 -32.51 25.35
N ILE A 652 -14.93 -32.60 25.62
CA ILE A 652 -15.97 -32.22 24.67
C ILE A 652 -15.72 -30.77 24.20
N GLY A 653 -15.51 -30.61 22.88
CA GLY A 653 -15.26 -29.30 22.26
C GLY A 653 -13.81 -28.85 22.21
N GLU A 654 -12.86 -29.68 22.64
CA GLU A 654 -11.40 -29.49 22.41
C GLU A 654 -10.88 -30.32 21.23
N GLU A 655 -11.71 -31.18 20.64
CA GLU A 655 -11.40 -31.91 19.41
C GLU A 655 -11.07 -31.01 18.21
N THR A 656 -10.21 -31.50 17.31
CA THR A 656 -9.90 -30.81 16.06
C THR A 656 -11.06 -30.97 15.09
N LEU A 657 -11.74 -29.88 14.80
CA LEU A 657 -12.85 -29.84 13.85
C LEU A 657 -12.33 -29.54 12.46
N VAL A 658 -12.90 -30.19 11.44
CA VAL A 658 -12.45 -30.04 10.05
C VAL A 658 -13.65 -29.84 9.12
N GLY A 659 -13.50 -28.91 8.17
CA GLY A 659 -14.51 -28.61 7.15
C GLY A 659 -14.55 -27.14 6.77
N GLY A 660 -15.53 -26.74 5.97
CA GLY A 660 -15.79 -25.33 5.65
C GLY A 660 -14.85 -24.73 4.60
N TYR A 661 -15.33 -23.72 3.88
CA TYR A 661 -14.48 -22.90 3.02
C TYR A 661 -13.63 -21.93 3.84
N THR A 662 -14.20 -21.42 4.92
CA THR A 662 -13.50 -20.61 5.93
C THR A 662 -13.71 -21.20 7.31
N SER A 663 -12.70 -21.04 8.17
CA SER A 663 -12.82 -21.42 9.58
C SER A 663 -13.91 -20.59 10.26
N VAL A 664 -14.77 -21.22 11.04
CA VAL A 664 -15.76 -20.53 11.90
C VAL A 664 -15.33 -20.52 13.37
N LEU A 665 -14.20 -21.17 13.68
CA LEU A 665 -13.61 -21.31 15.00
C LEU A 665 -12.08 -21.20 14.95
N PRO A 666 -11.41 -20.81 16.05
CA PRO A 666 -9.94 -20.72 16.10
C PRO A 666 -9.21 -22.03 15.80
N ASP A 667 -9.71 -23.15 16.31
CA ASP A 667 -9.04 -24.47 16.24
C ASP A 667 -9.55 -25.35 15.08
N MET A 668 -10.28 -24.77 14.13
CA MET A 668 -10.86 -25.51 13.02
C MET A 668 -9.92 -25.53 11.83
N VAL A 669 -9.73 -26.71 11.23
CA VAL A 669 -8.94 -26.88 10.00
C VAL A 669 -9.83 -26.75 8.79
N GLU A 670 -9.48 -25.82 7.90
CA GLU A 670 -10.23 -25.58 6.67
C GLU A 670 -10.13 -26.77 5.72
N TYR A 671 -11.29 -27.25 5.27
CA TYR A 671 -11.37 -28.29 4.26
C TYR A 671 -12.59 -28.05 3.37
N ARG A 672 -12.32 -27.36 2.25
CA ARG A 672 -13.35 -26.78 1.36
C ARG A 672 -14.33 -27.81 0.80
N ALA A 673 -13.87 -29.06 0.64
CA ALA A 673 -14.65 -30.15 0.07
C ALA A 673 -15.72 -30.73 1.00
N ALA A 674 -15.76 -30.31 2.27
CA ALA A 674 -16.82 -30.73 3.20
C ALA A 674 -17.45 -29.53 3.91
N GLU A 675 -18.67 -29.70 4.41
CA GLU A 675 -19.37 -28.68 5.19
C GLU A 675 -18.62 -28.31 6.48
N PRO A 676 -18.87 -27.13 7.08
CA PRO A 676 -18.37 -26.81 8.41
C PRO A 676 -18.77 -27.90 9.40
N PHE A 677 -17.84 -28.30 10.28
CA PHE A 677 -18.07 -29.40 11.22
C PHE A 677 -18.43 -30.71 10.50
N ALA A 678 -17.74 -31.04 9.40
CA ALA A 678 -17.93 -32.34 8.76
C ALA A 678 -17.23 -33.45 9.56
N TYR A 679 -16.01 -33.19 10.03
CA TYR A 679 -15.19 -34.17 10.73
C TYR A 679 -14.68 -33.66 12.07
N SER A 680 -14.47 -34.59 12.98
CA SER A 680 -13.81 -34.40 14.26
C SER A 680 -12.68 -35.42 14.37
N THR A 681 -11.52 -34.99 14.84
CA THR A 681 -10.36 -35.86 15.07
C THR A 681 -9.51 -35.32 16.21
N ASP A 682 -8.71 -36.17 16.83
CA ASP A 682 -7.77 -35.72 17.87
C ASP A 682 -6.52 -35.22 17.15
N ASN A 683 -5.88 -36.12 16.41
CA ASN A 683 -4.63 -35.86 15.71
C ASN A 683 -4.86 -35.78 14.20
N LEU A 684 -4.22 -34.82 13.54
CA LEU A 684 -4.41 -34.56 12.12
C LEU A 684 -3.14 -34.02 11.48
N LEU A 685 -2.70 -34.68 10.41
CA LEU A 685 -1.79 -34.12 9.43
C LEU A 685 -2.58 -33.69 8.21
N TYR A 686 -2.37 -32.48 7.71
CA TYR A 686 -2.99 -32.02 6.48
C TYR A 686 -1.98 -31.35 5.54
N SER A 687 -2.09 -31.65 4.25
CA SER A 687 -1.20 -31.15 3.22
C SER A 687 -2.02 -30.59 2.07
N GLY A 688 -1.64 -29.40 1.60
CA GLY A 688 -2.30 -28.68 0.52
C GLY A 688 -1.32 -28.40 -0.62
N LEU A 689 -1.80 -28.55 -1.85
CA LEU A 689 -1.09 -28.15 -3.07
C LEU A 689 -2.07 -27.43 -3.97
N GLY A 690 -1.66 -26.31 -4.56
CA GLY A 690 -2.52 -25.57 -5.47
C GLY A 690 -1.78 -24.70 -6.47
N LEU A 691 -2.52 -24.18 -7.44
CA LEU A 691 -2.04 -23.21 -8.40
C LEU A 691 -2.94 -21.98 -8.35
N GLN A 692 -2.35 -20.80 -8.40
CA GLN A 692 -3.04 -19.53 -8.55
C GLN A 692 -2.61 -18.87 -9.85
N VAL A 693 -3.57 -18.56 -10.72
CA VAL A 693 -3.35 -17.85 -11.98
C VAL A 693 -4.07 -16.51 -11.93
N GLU A 694 -3.36 -15.43 -12.20
CA GLU A 694 -3.98 -14.14 -12.53
C GLU A 694 -4.36 -14.15 -14.02
N LEU A 695 -5.65 -14.39 -14.31
CA LEU A 695 -6.19 -14.47 -15.67
C LEU A 695 -6.20 -13.10 -16.35
N ARG A 696 -6.56 -12.08 -15.58
CA ARG A 696 -6.53 -10.65 -15.90
C ARG A 696 -6.28 -9.89 -14.62
N LYS A 697 -5.91 -8.60 -14.71
CA LYS A 697 -5.64 -7.77 -13.53
C LYS A 697 -6.77 -7.90 -12.49
N LYS A 698 -6.44 -8.32 -11.27
CA LYS A 698 -7.36 -8.57 -10.14
C LYS A 698 -8.31 -9.77 -10.26
N LEU A 699 -8.29 -10.51 -11.37
CA LEU A 699 -9.10 -11.71 -11.59
C LEU A 699 -8.22 -12.96 -11.47
N TYR A 700 -8.48 -13.75 -10.45
CA TYR A 700 -7.68 -14.90 -10.06
C TYR A 700 -8.49 -16.19 -10.20
N LEU A 701 -7.84 -17.22 -10.74
CA LEU A 701 -8.31 -18.60 -10.69
C LEU A 701 -7.37 -19.37 -9.77
N GLN A 702 -7.90 -19.98 -8.72
CA GLN A 702 -7.14 -20.92 -7.88
C GLN A 702 -7.70 -22.32 -8.05
N THR A 703 -6.81 -23.30 -8.14
CA THR A 703 -7.15 -24.71 -7.99
C THR A 703 -6.33 -25.27 -6.85
N SER A 704 -6.92 -26.12 -6.02
CA SER A 704 -6.20 -26.74 -4.92
C SER A 704 -6.67 -28.15 -4.64
N THR A 705 -5.76 -28.95 -4.10
CA THR A 705 -6.04 -30.24 -3.51
C THR A 705 -5.59 -30.22 -2.05
N THR A 706 -6.34 -30.88 -1.18
CA THR A 706 -6.05 -30.99 0.25
C THR A 706 -6.20 -32.44 0.68
N LEU A 707 -5.12 -32.99 1.22
CA LEU A 707 -5.08 -34.32 1.81
C LEU A 707 -5.15 -34.18 3.33
N LEU A 708 -6.11 -34.88 3.94
CA LEU A 708 -6.21 -35.08 5.38
C LEU A 708 -5.72 -36.49 5.70
N ASN A 709 -4.93 -36.64 6.76
CA ASN A 709 -4.41 -37.92 7.22
C ASN A 709 -4.38 -38.00 8.76
N THR A 710 -5.01 -39.03 9.31
CA THR A 710 -4.97 -39.34 10.75
C THR A 710 -4.20 -40.62 11.05
N SER A 711 -3.82 -41.42 10.05
CA SER A 711 -3.07 -42.69 10.26
C SER A 711 -1.63 -42.51 10.76
N LEU A 712 -1.00 -41.37 10.46
CA LEU A 712 0.40 -41.12 10.83
C LEU A 712 0.57 -40.74 12.30
N LEU A 713 -0.53 -40.53 13.03
CA LEU A 713 -0.56 -40.09 14.42
C LEU A 713 -1.56 -40.97 15.16
N GLN A 714 -1.16 -41.66 16.23
CA GLN A 714 -2.09 -42.48 17.00
C GLN A 714 -3.21 -41.60 17.59
N GLY A 715 -4.48 -41.98 17.46
CA GLY A 715 -5.62 -41.23 17.99
C GLY A 715 -6.85 -42.14 18.15
N SER A 716 -7.84 -41.70 18.94
CA SER A 716 -9.07 -42.47 19.20
C SER A 716 -10.15 -42.21 18.14
N ARG A 717 -10.15 -40.99 17.56
CA ARG A 717 -11.10 -40.57 16.52
C ARG A 717 -10.49 -40.55 15.12
N ASN A 718 -11.33 -40.78 14.10
CA ASN A 718 -10.94 -40.75 12.68
C ASN A 718 -11.94 -39.95 11.82
N LEU A 719 -11.66 -39.78 10.52
CA LEU A 719 -12.45 -38.93 9.60
C LEU A 719 -13.73 -39.62 9.10
N ARG A 720 -14.65 -39.97 10.01
CA ARG A 720 -15.87 -40.78 9.75
C ARG A 720 -15.52 -42.16 9.18
N GLY A 721 -14.82 -42.98 9.96
CA GLY A 721 -14.44 -44.35 9.60
C GLY A 721 -13.30 -44.45 8.58
N ARG A 722 -12.61 -43.35 8.26
CA ARG A 722 -11.48 -43.33 7.32
C ARG A 722 -10.28 -42.61 7.91
N ASN A 723 -9.09 -43.07 7.56
CA ASN A 723 -7.83 -42.48 8.02
C ASN A 723 -7.27 -41.41 7.06
N SER A 724 -7.83 -41.30 5.85
CA SER A 724 -7.45 -40.28 4.89
C SER A 724 -8.61 -39.81 4.03
N ARG A 725 -8.57 -38.53 3.64
CA ARG A 725 -9.52 -37.90 2.72
C ARG A 725 -8.79 -36.94 1.78
N LEU A 726 -9.24 -36.89 0.54
CA LEU A 726 -8.67 -36.04 -0.50
C LEU A 726 -9.77 -35.18 -1.10
N GLY A 727 -9.61 -33.87 -0.98
CA GLY A 727 -10.56 -32.88 -1.46
C GLY A 727 -9.94 -32.02 -2.55
N TYR A 728 -10.74 -31.64 -3.53
CA TYR A 728 -10.36 -30.76 -4.62
C TYR A 728 -11.21 -29.49 -4.56
N SER A 729 -10.63 -28.35 -4.91
CA SER A 729 -11.38 -27.10 -5.07
C SER A 729 -10.90 -26.27 -6.25
N ALA A 730 -11.82 -25.52 -6.82
CA ALA A 730 -11.55 -24.49 -7.82
C ALA A 730 -12.31 -23.22 -7.42
N THR A 731 -11.62 -22.08 -7.42
CA THR A 731 -12.21 -20.79 -7.04
C THR A 731 -11.87 -19.72 -8.06
N LEU A 732 -12.89 -18.96 -8.47
CA LEU A 732 -12.74 -17.74 -9.24
C LEU A 732 -12.90 -16.54 -8.29
N GLY A 733 -11.89 -15.69 -8.25
CA GLY A 733 -11.79 -14.56 -7.34
C GLY A 733 -11.57 -13.25 -8.08
N TYR A 734 -12.28 -12.19 -7.70
CA TYR A 734 -12.08 -10.84 -8.22
C TYR A 734 -11.83 -9.87 -7.06
N LEU A 735 -10.69 -9.17 -7.05
CA LEU A 735 -10.37 -8.19 -6.02
C LEU A 735 -11.04 -6.85 -6.36
N THR A 736 -11.96 -6.38 -5.52
CA THR A 736 -12.62 -5.08 -5.68
C THR A 736 -12.12 -4.07 -4.64
N PRO A 737 -12.38 -2.75 -4.82
CA PRO A 737 -12.15 -1.77 -3.76
C PRO A 737 -12.90 -2.08 -2.45
N PHE A 738 -14.01 -2.82 -2.53
CA PHE A 738 -14.82 -3.22 -1.38
C PHE A 738 -14.39 -4.56 -0.75
N GLY A 739 -13.29 -5.14 -1.23
CA GLY A 739 -12.80 -6.44 -0.82
C GLY A 739 -12.88 -7.51 -1.91
N PRO A 740 -12.35 -8.72 -1.65
CA PRO A 740 -12.45 -9.84 -2.58
C PRO A 740 -13.90 -10.30 -2.76
N ILE A 741 -14.22 -10.68 -4.00
CA ILE A 741 -15.41 -11.44 -4.37
C ILE A 741 -14.89 -12.80 -4.82
N THR A 742 -15.29 -13.88 -4.16
CA THR A 742 -14.84 -15.23 -4.49
C THR A 742 -16.05 -16.14 -4.64
N ALA A 743 -16.08 -16.92 -5.71
CA ALA A 743 -17.00 -18.03 -5.88
C ALA A 743 -16.18 -19.30 -6.14
N GLY A 744 -16.61 -20.43 -5.58
CA GLY A 744 -15.87 -21.66 -5.72
C GLY A 744 -16.73 -22.90 -5.68
N LEU A 745 -16.15 -23.97 -6.20
CA LEU A 745 -16.66 -25.32 -6.16
C LEU A 745 -15.62 -26.23 -5.51
N ALA A 746 -16.06 -27.13 -4.66
CA ALA A 746 -15.22 -28.15 -4.05
C ALA A 746 -15.91 -29.50 -4.03
N HIS A 747 -15.12 -30.55 -4.00
CA HIS A 747 -15.61 -31.93 -4.03
C HIS A 747 -14.59 -32.88 -3.40
N GLU A 748 -15.09 -33.89 -2.70
CA GLU A 748 -14.30 -35.05 -2.32
C GLU A 748 -15.00 -36.35 -2.74
N ARG A 749 -14.22 -37.43 -2.83
CA ARG A 749 -14.71 -38.74 -3.23
C ARG A 749 -15.85 -39.22 -2.32
N ASN A 750 -17.01 -39.51 -2.93
CA ASN A 750 -18.26 -39.93 -2.28
C ASN A 750 -19.01 -38.81 -1.53
N SER A 751 -18.85 -37.55 -1.95
CA SER A 751 -19.65 -36.40 -1.50
C SER A 751 -20.26 -35.67 -2.68
N ASP A 752 -21.29 -34.86 -2.45
CA ASP A 752 -21.83 -33.98 -3.49
C ASP A 752 -20.89 -32.79 -3.76
N TRP A 753 -21.06 -32.17 -4.93
CA TRP A 753 -20.37 -30.92 -5.22
C TRP A 753 -20.87 -29.81 -4.30
N ARG A 754 -19.93 -29.06 -3.73
CA ARG A 754 -20.21 -27.95 -2.81
C ARG A 754 -19.84 -26.62 -3.44
N GLY A 755 -20.81 -25.72 -3.55
CA GLY A 755 -20.58 -24.32 -3.91
C GLY A 755 -20.41 -23.43 -2.69
N PHE A 756 -19.56 -22.41 -2.80
CA PHE A 756 -19.42 -21.36 -1.79
C PHE A 756 -19.16 -20.00 -2.44
N ILE A 757 -19.55 -18.95 -1.74
CA ILE A 757 -19.35 -17.55 -2.13
C ILE A 757 -18.84 -16.78 -0.92
N SER A 758 -17.91 -15.86 -1.14
CA SER A 758 -17.41 -14.91 -0.15
C SER A 758 -17.27 -13.52 -0.77
N LEU A 759 -17.59 -12.50 0.01
CA LEU A 759 -17.64 -11.09 -0.37
C LEU A 759 -17.08 -10.26 0.78
N GLY A 760 -16.19 -9.32 0.47
CA GLY A 760 -15.76 -8.28 1.40
C GLY A 760 -14.59 -8.69 2.30
N PHE A 761 -14.35 -7.88 3.32
CA PHE A 761 -13.22 -8.04 4.23
C PHE A 761 -13.67 -8.65 5.57
N ARG A 762 -12.97 -9.68 6.02
CA ARG A 762 -13.31 -10.43 7.22
C ARG A 762 -12.11 -10.58 8.15
N LEU A 763 -12.41 -10.74 9.43
CA LEU A 763 -11.51 -11.11 10.51
C LEU A 763 -11.00 -12.57 10.33
N PRO A 764 -9.69 -12.79 10.12
CA PRO A 764 -9.10 -14.13 10.07
C PRO A 764 -9.13 -14.77 11.47
N TRP A 765 -9.25 -16.09 11.51
CA TRP A 765 -9.01 -16.88 12.73
C TRP A 765 -7.54 -17.23 12.88
#